data_AF-A0A564ZH14-F1
#
_entry.id   AF-A0A564ZH14-F1
#
_cell.length_a   1.000
_cell.length_b   1.000
_cell.length_c   1.000
_cell.angle_alpha   90.00
_cell.angle_beta   90.00
_cell.angle_gamma   90.00
#
_symmetry.space_group_name_H-M   'P 1'
#
loop_
_entity.id
_entity.type
_entity.pdbx_description
1 polymer ?
#
loop_
_entity_poly.entity_id
_entity_poly.type
_entity_poly.pdbx_seq_one_letter_code
_entity_poly.pdbx_strand_id
1 'polypeptide(L)'
;MKISTILDHIDSGHIALPEFQRGYVWNSDQVRKLFTLLFLRRPVGGLLVWATESRTAAHRGDGPLAGGVVKLLLDGQQRMTSLYGVVRGRPPMFFDGNAKAFTGLRFHLDTQAFEFYQPVKMQDDPLWIDVTELMKKGAAGLGEFVTRLTAQPALATKVGEYVGRLSRLLGVADVDLYVEEVTGADKTLDVVVDIFNQVNGGGTKLSKGDLALAKICVDWPQARDTMKAKLKEWARADYHFNLDWLLRSVNTVLTGEAKFQFLHEKTAEEIRDGLERATRHIDTSLNLISGRLGLDHDQVFFGRFGVPVMVRYLDYRSGPMGEKERDKLLFWFVQAGMWGRFSGSTESFIDQDLAALEGEDGGLDKLLEQLRLWHGGLRVEPGHFTGWSLGARFYPVLYLLTRMGSARDWGTGLPLKASLLGRMSRLEVHHIFPKAQLYQRKFKRPEVNALANFCFLTKDTNLDINDRLPEEYFPEIARAHPHALASQWIPADPNLWKIENFREFLEARKVLLAAEVNRRMKDLLHGSDEWLAGAAPQAPAAVVVGGGITSEAEEEQLEALNHWMEENRLPRGVLAYDLADPATGEQKAVFDLAWPSGIQEELSQPVAVLLNEGNETLAIASQAGFRFFTSVDDFQRYVRDDILVET
;
A
#
# COMPACT_ATOMS: atom_id res chain seq x y z
N MET A 1 -22.94 -1.09 32.02
CA MET A 1 -22.36 -2.44 32.12
C MET A 1 -20.91 -2.27 32.53
N LYS A 2 -20.48 -2.96 33.59
CA LYS A 2 -19.11 -2.85 34.09
C LYS A 2 -18.09 -3.38 33.08
N ILE A 3 -16.93 -2.75 33.01
CA ILE A 3 -15.80 -3.21 32.18
C ILE A 3 -15.46 -4.66 32.50
N SER A 4 -15.34 -5.04 33.77
CA SER A 4 -15.06 -6.42 34.20
C SER A 4 -16.04 -7.43 33.61
N THR A 5 -17.34 -7.13 33.68
CA THR A 5 -18.40 -7.97 33.07
C THR A 5 -18.25 -8.07 31.55
N ILE A 6 -17.88 -6.98 30.88
CA ILE A 6 -17.64 -7.01 29.42
C ILE A 6 -16.44 -7.90 29.10
N LEU A 7 -15.36 -7.82 29.88
CA LEU A 7 -14.18 -8.68 29.70
C LEU A 7 -14.50 -10.16 29.96
N ASP A 8 -15.31 -10.47 30.99
CA ASP A 8 -15.79 -11.82 31.26
C ASP A 8 -16.68 -12.36 30.13
N HIS A 9 -17.51 -11.49 29.52
CA HIS A 9 -18.29 -11.84 28.34
C HIS A 9 -17.43 -12.11 27.10
N ILE A 10 -16.29 -11.41 26.94
CA ILE A 10 -15.32 -11.72 25.89
C ILE A 10 -14.67 -13.08 26.15
N ASP A 11 -14.26 -13.36 27.38
CA ASP A 11 -13.64 -14.65 27.75
C ASP A 11 -14.59 -15.84 27.54
N SER A 12 -15.88 -15.65 27.85
CA SER A 12 -16.91 -16.69 27.73
C SER A 12 -17.57 -16.77 26.34
N GLY A 13 -17.18 -15.91 25.39
CA GLY A 13 -17.74 -15.90 24.03
C GLY A 13 -19.15 -15.29 23.92
N HIS A 14 -19.64 -14.57 24.93
CA HIS A 14 -20.89 -13.80 24.86
C HIS A 14 -20.73 -12.45 24.14
N ILE A 15 -19.51 -11.90 24.13
CA ILE A 15 -19.13 -10.75 23.31
C ILE A 15 -18.00 -11.17 22.38
N ALA A 16 -18.13 -10.87 21.09
CA ALA A 16 -17.10 -11.17 20.09
C ALA A 16 -16.93 -9.99 19.12
N LEU A 17 -15.85 -10.03 18.33
CA LEU A 17 -15.57 -9.02 17.33
C LEU A 17 -16.13 -9.49 15.97
N PRO A 18 -16.98 -8.71 15.28
CA PRO A 18 -17.43 -9.05 13.95
C PRO A 18 -16.26 -9.11 12.94
N GLU A 19 -16.38 -10.00 11.95
CA GLU A 19 -15.31 -10.26 10.98
C GLU A 19 -14.98 -9.06 10.06
N PHE A 20 -15.96 -8.17 9.77
CA PHE A 20 -15.74 -6.93 8.99
C PHE A 20 -14.83 -5.94 9.69
N GLN A 21 -14.73 -5.99 11.02
CA GLN A 21 -13.98 -4.98 11.72
C GLN A 21 -12.51 -5.12 11.37
N ARG A 22 -11.80 -4.03 11.11
CA ARG A 22 -10.34 -4.07 10.88
C ARG A 22 -9.56 -4.64 12.07
N GLY A 23 -8.26 -4.88 11.87
CA GLY A 23 -7.34 -5.26 12.94
C GLY A 23 -7.20 -4.19 14.03
N TYR A 24 -6.46 -4.52 15.09
CA TYR A 24 -6.11 -3.58 16.14
C TYR A 24 -5.06 -2.58 15.65
N VAL A 25 -5.39 -1.30 15.79
CA VAL A 25 -4.63 -0.17 15.23
C VAL A 25 -4.29 0.89 16.27
N TRP A 26 -4.66 0.69 17.54
CA TRP A 26 -4.32 1.63 18.59
C TRP A 26 -2.85 1.55 19.00
N ASN A 27 -2.27 2.70 19.34
CA ASN A 27 -0.94 2.80 19.93
C ASN A 27 -0.98 2.90 21.46
N SER A 28 0.20 2.75 22.08
CA SER A 28 0.36 2.80 23.52
C SER A 28 -0.04 4.17 24.11
N ASP A 29 0.07 5.29 23.39
CA ASP A 29 -0.44 6.58 23.89
C ASP A 29 -1.97 6.61 24.01
N GLN A 30 -2.68 6.03 23.04
CA GLN A 30 -4.13 5.91 23.08
C GLN A 30 -4.54 5.00 24.24
N VAL A 31 -3.82 3.91 24.48
CA VAL A 31 -4.02 3.04 25.67
C VAL A 31 -3.77 3.82 26.96
N ARG A 32 -2.66 4.56 27.05
CA ARG A 32 -2.29 5.41 28.19
C ARG A 32 -3.36 6.47 28.47
N LYS A 33 -3.83 7.16 27.43
CA LYS A 33 -4.90 8.17 27.52
C LYS A 33 -6.22 7.54 27.98
N LEU A 34 -6.59 6.37 27.45
CA LEU A 34 -7.78 5.64 27.89
C LEU A 34 -7.73 5.34 29.39
N PHE A 35 -6.63 4.75 29.88
CA PHE A 35 -6.46 4.44 31.30
C PHE A 35 -6.42 5.69 32.18
N THR A 36 -5.81 6.78 31.71
CA THR A 36 -5.81 8.08 32.39
C THR A 36 -7.24 8.60 32.58
N LEU A 37 -8.06 8.58 31.52
CA LEU A 37 -9.44 9.03 31.57
C LEU A 37 -10.29 8.17 32.52
N LEU A 38 -10.14 6.85 32.45
CA LEU A 38 -10.87 5.91 33.32
C LEU A 38 -10.50 6.07 34.80
N PHE A 39 -9.20 6.21 35.10
CA PHE A 39 -8.71 6.45 36.46
C PHE A 39 -9.27 7.76 37.04
N LEU A 40 -9.37 8.80 36.22
CA LEU A 40 -9.96 10.10 36.58
C LEU A 40 -11.49 10.10 36.56
N ARG A 41 -12.14 8.96 36.28
CA ARG A 41 -13.61 8.81 36.18
C ARG A 41 -14.23 9.75 35.13
N ARG A 42 -13.52 9.98 34.03
CA ARG A 42 -13.99 10.77 32.89
C ARG A 42 -14.67 9.87 31.85
N PRO A 43 -15.65 10.39 31.09
CA PRO A 43 -16.30 9.64 30.02
C PRO A 43 -15.29 9.20 28.95
N VAL A 44 -15.39 7.95 28.52
CA VAL A 44 -14.57 7.38 27.42
C VAL A 44 -15.41 6.91 26.25
N GLY A 45 -16.66 7.38 26.16
CA GLY A 45 -17.67 6.96 25.18
C GLY A 45 -18.42 5.68 25.57
N GLY A 46 -19.57 5.44 24.95
CA GLY A 46 -20.32 4.18 25.05
C GLY A 46 -19.76 3.09 24.12
N LEU A 47 -20.38 1.93 24.13
CA LEU A 47 -20.18 0.84 23.16
C LEU A 47 -21.46 0.67 22.35
N LEU A 48 -21.30 0.28 21.09
CA LEU A 48 -22.40 -0.18 20.26
C LEU A 48 -22.18 -1.67 19.99
N VAL A 49 -23.20 -2.49 20.25
CA VAL A 49 -23.14 -3.94 20.01
C VAL A 49 -24.34 -4.40 19.22
N TRP A 50 -24.17 -5.45 18.41
CA TRP A 50 -25.23 -6.13 17.70
C TRP A 50 -25.58 -7.43 18.41
N ALA A 51 -26.78 -7.54 18.97
CA ALA A 51 -27.25 -8.79 19.56
C ALA A 51 -27.82 -9.69 18.45
N THR A 52 -27.24 -10.88 18.29
CA THR A 52 -27.62 -11.84 17.26
C THR A 52 -27.48 -13.27 17.78
N GLU A 53 -28.06 -14.25 17.09
CA GLU A 53 -27.91 -15.66 17.46
C GLU A 53 -26.49 -16.14 17.17
N SER A 54 -25.87 -16.82 18.15
CA SER A 54 -24.54 -17.44 18.06
C SER A 54 -24.32 -18.32 16.83
N ARG A 55 -25.38 -18.97 16.32
CA ARG A 55 -25.32 -19.85 15.15
C ARG A 55 -25.11 -19.11 13.83
N THR A 56 -25.53 -17.85 13.77
CA THR A 56 -25.45 -17.00 12.57
C THR A 56 -24.45 -15.86 12.74
N ALA A 57 -23.81 -15.77 13.91
CA ALA A 57 -22.85 -14.75 14.26
C ALA A 57 -21.47 -15.07 13.66
N ALA A 58 -21.10 -14.34 12.62
CA ALA A 58 -19.73 -14.35 12.12
C ALA A 58 -18.82 -13.48 12.99
N HIS A 59 -17.74 -14.05 13.49
CA HIS A 59 -16.80 -13.37 14.36
C HIS A 59 -15.36 -13.74 14.04
N ARG A 60 -14.46 -12.82 14.39
CA ARG A 60 -13.02 -12.99 14.24
C ARG A 60 -12.45 -13.94 15.29
N GLY A 61 -11.46 -14.74 14.86
CA GLY A 61 -10.63 -15.60 15.69
C GLY A 61 -11.28 -16.95 16.00
N ASP A 62 -10.46 -17.94 16.34
CA ASP A 62 -10.88 -19.35 16.47
C ASP A 62 -11.60 -19.68 17.80
N GLY A 63 -12.02 -18.66 18.55
CA GLY A 63 -12.68 -18.84 19.84
C GLY A 63 -14.13 -19.30 19.70
N PRO A 64 -14.63 -20.22 20.56
CA PRO A 64 -16.04 -20.61 20.53
C PRO A 64 -16.95 -19.50 21.07
N LEU A 65 -18.12 -19.31 20.44
CA LEU A 65 -19.17 -18.44 20.93
C LEU A 65 -20.04 -19.14 21.99
N ALA A 66 -20.58 -18.36 22.92
CA ALA A 66 -21.58 -18.84 23.87
C ALA A 66 -22.88 -19.21 23.15
N GLY A 67 -23.58 -20.25 23.61
CA GLY A 67 -24.86 -20.65 23.04
C GLY A 67 -25.98 -19.63 23.29
N GLY A 68 -26.87 -19.46 22.32
CA GLY A 68 -28.00 -18.52 22.41
C GLY A 68 -27.70 -17.20 21.71
N VAL A 69 -27.99 -16.07 22.37
CA VAL A 69 -27.75 -14.73 21.84
C VAL A 69 -26.37 -14.22 22.27
N VAL A 70 -25.59 -13.76 21.30
CA VAL A 70 -24.26 -13.15 21.49
C VAL A 70 -24.29 -11.69 21.04
N LYS A 71 -23.31 -10.92 21.50
CA LYS A 71 -23.17 -9.49 21.20
C LYS A 71 -21.91 -9.24 20.39
N LEU A 72 -22.07 -8.87 19.12
CA LEU A 72 -20.94 -8.50 18.26
C LEU A 72 -20.60 -7.02 18.47
N LEU A 73 -19.35 -6.73 18.83
CA LEU A 73 -18.89 -5.37 19.14
C LEU A 73 -18.75 -4.52 17.86
N LEU A 74 -19.66 -3.57 17.67
CA LEU A 74 -19.69 -2.67 16.52
C LEU A 74 -18.85 -1.41 16.76
N ASP A 75 -18.93 -0.80 17.93
CA ASP A 75 -18.08 0.33 18.30
C ASP A 75 -17.37 0.10 19.63
N GLY A 76 -16.15 0.62 19.73
CA GLY A 76 -15.30 0.50 20.90
C GLY A 76 -14.36 -0.70 20.88
N GLN A 77 -14.19 -1.36 19.73
CA GLN A 77 -13.27 -2.50 19.59
C GLN A 77 -11.85 -2.22 20.09
N GLN A 78 -11.28 -1.07 19.75
CA GLN A 78 -9.92 -0.71 20.12
C GLN A 78 -9.82 -0.45 21.63
N ARG A 79 -10.82 0.23 22.22
CA ARG A 79 -10.93 0.48 23.66
C ARG A 79 -11.00 -0.83 24.45
N MET A 80 -11.91 -1.73 24.05
CA MET A 80 -12.13 -2.98 24.75
C MET A 80 -10.97 -3.96 24.59
N THR A 81 -10.35 -4.01 23.41
CA THR A 81 -9.14 -4.82 23.18
C THR A 81 -7.98 -4.35 24.06
N SER A 82 -7.78 -3.03 24.18
CA SER A 82 -6.75 -2.45 25.05
C SER A 82 -6.99 -2.77 26.53
N LEU A 83 -8.24 -2.61 26.99
CA LEU A 83 -8.63 -2.96 28.37
C LEU A 83 -8.44 -4.45 28.64
N TYR A 84 -8.85 -5.30 27.71
CA TYR A 84 -8.66 -6.75 27.81
C TYR A 84 -7.17 -7.08 27.92
N GLY A 85 -6.35 -6.53 27.01
CA GLY A 85 -4.90 -6.73 26.98
C GLY A 85 -4.21 -6.36 28.29
N VAL A 86 -4.48 -5.17 28.83
CA VAL A 86 -3.89 -4.71 30.10
C VAL A 86 -4.42 -5.49 31.30
N VAL A 87 -5.74 -5.71 31.40
CA VAL A 87 -6.36 -6.32 32.59
C VAL A 87 -6.10 -7.82 32.67
N ARG A 88 -6.16 -8.53 31.53
CA ARG A 88 -5.89 -9.98 31.47
C ARG A 88 -4.41 -10.30 31.30
N GLY A 89 -3.61 -9.35 30.81
CA GLY A 89 -2.19 -9.54 30.49
C GLY A 89 -1.94 -10.39 29.25
N ARG A 90 -2.95 -10.56 28.39
CA ARG A 90 -2.87 -11.29 27.11
C ARG A 90 -3.87 -10.70 26.11
N PRO A 91 -3.59 -10.76 24.80
CA PRO A 91 -4.57 -10.39 23.77
C PRO A 91 -5.82 -11.29 23.82
N PRO A 92 -6.99 -10.77 23.41
CA PRO A 92 -8.17 -11.60 23.15
C PRO A 92 -7.95 -12.52 21.95
N MET A 93 -8.76 -13.57 21.80
CA MET A 93 -8.60 -14.57 20.71
C MET A 93 -8.78 -13.98 19.31
N PHE A 94 -9.53 -12.88 19.19
CA PHE A 94 -9.77 -12.17 17.92
C PHE A 94 -8.70 -11.11 17.58
N PHE A 95 -7.60 -11.07 18.33
CA PHE A 95 -6.59 -10.02 18.18
C PHE A 95 -5.76 -10.18 16.90
N ASP A 96 -5.88 -9.21 16.00
CA ASP A 96 -5.02 -9.05 14.81
C ASP A 96 -4.27 -7.72 14.93
N GLY A 97 -3.06 -7.72 15.48
CA GLY A 97 -2.27 -6.47 15.68
C GLY A 97 -0.95 -6.66 16.43
N ASN A 98 -0.38 -5.56 16.93
CA ASN A 98 0.83 -5.57 17.76
C ASN A 98 0.49 -5.55 19.25
N ALA A 99 0.70 -6.68 19.94
CA ALA A 99 0.38 -6.79 21.37
C ALA A 99 1.21 -5.85 22.26
N LYS A 100 2.37 -5.36 21.76
CA LYS A 100 3.21 -4.41 22.51
C LYS A 100 2.48 -3.12 22.88
N ALA A 101 1.50 -2.72 22.09
CA ALA A 101 0.72 -1.50 22.28
C ALA A 101 -0.02 -1.41 23.63
N PHE A 102 -0.23 -2.54 24.32
CA PHE A 102 -0.89 -2.56 25.63
C PHE A 102 -0.12 -3.37 26.69
N THR A 103 1.09 -3.86 26.39
CA THR A 103 1.91 -4.57 27.38
C THR A 103 2.88 -3.62 28.07
N GLY A 104 3.03 -3.75 29.40
CA GLY A 104 4.02 -2.97 30.14
C GLY A 104 3.55 -1.58 30.56
N LEU A 105 2.24 -1.33 30.57
CA LEU A 105 1.67 -0.11 31.12
C LEU A 105 1.98 -0.01 32.62
N ARG A 106 2.57 1.11 33.04
CA ARG A 106 2.91 1.43 34.43
C ARG A 106 2.10 2.62 34.93
N PHE A 107 1.84 2.65 36.22
CA PHE A 107 1.18 3.76 36.92
C PHE A 107 2.07 4.26 38.05
N HIS A 108 2.44 5.53 38.03
CA HIS A 108 3.26 6.13 39.08
C HIS A 108 2.38 6.63 40.23
N LEU A 109 2.64 6.10 41.43
CA LEU A 109 1.80 6.36 42.58
C LEU A 109 1.77 7.82 43.02
N ASP A 110 2.84 8.61 42.87
CA ASP A 110 2.84 10.00 43.34
C ASP A 110 2.24 10.98 42.32
N THR A 111 2.75 10.94 41.09
CA THR A 111 2.34 11.83 39.99
C THR A 111 1.01 11.41 39.36
N GLN A 112 0.54 10.18 39.61
CA GLN A 112 -0.65 9.59 39.00
C GLN A 112 -0.57 9.51 37.46
N ALA A 113 0.66 9.47 36.93
CA ALA A 113 0.91 9.34 35.51
C ALA A 113 0.87 7.87 35.09
N PHE A 114 0.25 7.61 33.93
CA PHE A 114 0.41 6.36 33.21
C PHE A 114 1.49 6.52 32.16
N GLU A 115 2.38 5.54 32.03
CA GLU A 115 3.45 5.50 31.02
C GLU A 115 3.83 4.03 30.72
N PHE A 116 4.37 3.75 29.54
CA PHE A 116 4.87 2.41 29.24
C PHE A 116 6.27 2.21 29.82
N TYR A 117 6.62 0.96 30.11
CA TYR A 117 7.84 0.66 30.85
C TYR A 117 9.11 1.13 30.13
N GLN A 118 9.84 2.04 30.79
CA GLN A 118 11.14 2.55 30.35
C GLN A 118 12.19 2.23 31.43
N PRO A 119 13.15 1.32 31.18
CA PRO A 119 14.11 0.87 32.19
C PRO A 119 14.86 2.03 32.87
N VAL A 120 15.38 2.97 32.07
CA VAL A 120 16.15 4.13 32.54
C VAL A 120 15.37 5.01 33.53
N LYS A 121 14.04 5.09 33.36
CA LYS A 121 13.18 5.94 34.18
C LYS A 121 12.57 5.20 35.38
N MET A 122 12.36 3.89 35.27
CA MET A 122 11.45 3.16 36.16
C MET A 122 12.10 2.01 36.94
N GLN A 123 13.27 1.50 36.54
CA GLN A 123 13.83 0.28 37.14
C GLN A 123 14.11 0.39 38.64
N ASP A 124 14.56 1.57 39.09
CA ASP A 124 14.94 1.81 40.49
C ASP A 124 13.88 2.57 41.29
N ASP A 125 12.73 2.89 40.68
CA ASP A 125 11.65 3.64 41.32
C ASP A 125 10.46 2.72 41.66
N PRO A 126 10.26 2.39 42.95
CA PRO A 126 9.22 1.45 43.41
C PRO A 126 7.80 2.02 43.29
N LEU A 127 7.65 3.31 42.99
CA LEU A 127 6.35 3.96 42.84
C LEU A 127 5.73 3.67 41.46
N TRP A 128 6.49 3.13 40.50
CA TRP A 128 5.96 2.62 39.24
C TRP A 128 5.38 1.23 39.41
N ILE A 129 4.06 1.16 39.40
CA ILE A 129 3.30 -0.07 39.56
C ILE A 129 2.95 -0.64 38.20
N ASP A 130 3.22 -1.93 38.00
CA ASP A 130 2.72 -2.67 36.85
C ASP A 130 1.18 -2.75 36.91
N VAL A 131 0.50 -2.13 35.95
CA VAL A 131 -0.97 -2.10 35.94
C VAL A 131 -1.53 -3.51 35.72
N THR A 132 -0.90 -4.31 34.87
CA THR A 132 -1.31 -5.68 34.58
C THR A 132 -1.10 -6.60 35.79
N GLU A 133 0.04 -6.50 36.48
CA GLU A 133 0.30 -7.26 37.72
C GLU A 133 -0.80 -6.97 38.76
N LEU A 134 -1.09 -5.69 38.98
CA LEU A 134 -2.11 -5.27 39.94
C LEU A 134 -3.50 -5.79 39.56
N MET A 135 -3.90 -5.64 38.29
CA MET A 135 -5.21 -6.08 37.80
C MET A 135 -5.41 -7.59 37.92
N LYS A 136 -4.38 -8.38 37.60
CA LYS A 136 -4.44 -9.85 37.71
C LYS A 136 -4.52 -10.33 39.16
N LYS A 137 -3.80 -9.66 40.07
CA LYS A 137 -3.83 -9.98 41.51
C LYS A 137 -5.12 -9.51 42.21
N GLY A 138 -5.76 -8.47 41.67
CA GLY A 138 -6.98 -7.89 42.22
C GLY A 138 -6.81 -7.34 43.64
N ALA A 139 -7.93 -7.16 44.34
CA ALA A 139 -7.94 -6.63 45.71
C ALA A 139 -7.20 -7.55 46.71
N ALA A 140 -7.17 -8.86 46.47
CA ALA A 140 -6.50 -9.82 47.34
C ALA A 140 -4.97 -9.64 47.37
N GLY A 141 -4.35 -9.30 46.22
CA GLY A 141 -2.91 -9.06 46.16
C GLY A 141 -2.48 -7.63 46.50
N LEU A 142 -3.40 -6.75 46.89
CA LEU A 142 -3.07 -5.38 47.32
C LEU A 142 -2.06 -5.38 48.47
N GLY A 143 -2.15 -6.37 49.39
CA GLY A 143 -1.26 -6.51 50.54
C GLY A 143 0.21 -6.67 50.17
N GLU A 144 0.53 -7.30 49.03
CA GLU A 144 1.92 -7.43 48.57
C GLU A 144 2.50 -6.08 48.14
N PHE A 145 1.71 -5.25 47.47
CA PHE A 145 2.11 -3.89 47.11
C PHE A 145 2.29 -3.02 48.35
N VAL A 146 1.39 -3.15 49.34
CA VAL A 146 1.52 -2.45 50.63
C VAL A 146 2.82 -2.85 51.33
N THR A 147 3.10 -4.15 51.41
CA THR A 147 4.32 -4.67 52.04
C THR A 147 5.58 -4.14 51.35
N ARG A 148 5.58 -4.06 50.01
CA ARG A 148 6.69 -3.49 49.22
C ARG A 148 6.90 -2.01 49.51
N LEU A 149 5.83 -1.23 49.65
CA LEU A 149 5.89 0.20 49.95
C LEU A 149 6.32 0.47 51.40
N THR A 150 5.83 -0.31 52.37
CA THR A 150 6.17 -0.14 53.80
C THR A 150 7.59 -0.60 54.14
N ALA A 151 8.18 -1.48 53.32
CA ALA A 151 9.59 -1.85 53.45
C ALA A 151 10.56 -0.67 53.24
N GLN A 152 10.09 0.44 52.65
CA GLN A 152 10.88 1.66 52.47
C GLN A 152 10.40 2.76 53.41
N PRO A 153 11.20 3.14 54.43
CA PRO A 153 10.80 4.11 55.45
C PRO A 153 10.37 5.46 54.89
N ALA A 154 10.97 5.91 53.78
CA ALA A 154 10.65 7.18 53.12
C ALA A 154 9.23 7.21 52.53
N LEU A 155 8.68 6.06 52.12
CA LEU A 155 7.36 5.95 51.50
C LEU A 155 6.25 5.68 52.53
N ALA A 156 6.61 5.16 53.71
CA ALA A 156 5.69 4.77 54.77
C ALA A 156 4.70 5.89 55.16
N THR A 157 5.14 7.14 55.13
CA THR A 157 4.32 8.33 55.46
C THR A 157 3.18 8.59 54.49
N LYS A 158 3.29 8.14 53.23
CA LYS A 158 2.28 8.30 52.18
C LYS A 158 1.52 7.00 51.84
N VAL A 159 1.76 5.90 52.56
CA VAL A 159 1.19 4.58 52.24
C VAL A 159 -0.34 4.60 52.17
N GLY A 160 -1.02 5.34 53.06
CA GLY A 160 -2.48 5.48 53.01
C GLY A 160 -2.97 6.08 51.69
N GLU A 161 -2.29 7.12 51.18
CA GLU A 161 -2.61 7.72 49.89
C GLU A 161 -2.36 6.74 48.73
N TYR A 162 -1.22 6.06 48.76
CA TYR A 162 -0.85 5.08 47.73
C TYR A 162 -1.82 3.91 47.68
N VAL A 163 -2.25 3.39 48.82
CA VAL A 163 -3.31 2.37 48.92
C VAL A 163 -4.63 2.87 48.34
N GLY A 164 -4.99 4.13 48.60
CA GLY A 164 -6.16 4.77 48.00
C GLY A 164 -6.05 4.84 46.47
N ARG A 165 -4.87 5.19 45.93
CA ARG A 165 -4.61 5.26 44.48
C ARG A 165 -4.62 3.87 43.83
N LEU A 166 -4.03 2.86 44.46
CA LEU A 166 -4.09 1.46 44.01
C LEU A 166 -5.53 0.93 43.99
N SER A 167 -6.30 1.20 45.06
CA SER A 167 -7.73 0.85 45.11
C SER A 167 -8.54 1.53 44.01
N ARG A 168 -8.26 2.82 43.74
CA ARG A 168 -8.90 3.55 42.63
C ARG A 168 -8.53 2.95 41.27
N LEU A 169 -7.27 2.58 41.08
CA LEU A 169 -6.77 1.95 39.86
C LEU A 169 -7.45 0.60 39.61
N LEU A 170 -7.55 -0.27 40.62
CA LEU A 170 -8.34 -1.52 40.53
C LEU A 170 -9.79 -1.25 40.13
N GLY A 171 -10.38 -0.19 40.69
CA GLY A 171 -11.75 0.22 40.37
C GLY A 171 -11.97 0.70 38.93
N VAL A 172 -10.94 0.76 38.06
CA VAL A 172 -11.12 1.00 36.62
C VAL A 172 -11.95 -0.13 36.00
N ALA A 173 -11.74 -1.38 36.41
CA ALA A 173 -12.52 -2.52 35.91
C ALA A 173 -14.01 -2.45 36.32
N ASP A 174 -14.34 -1.68 37.36
CA ASP A 174 -15.71 -1.44 37.83
C ASP A 174 -16.40 -0.25 37.17
N VAL A 175 -15.74 0.48 36.26
CA VAL A 175 -16.40 1.58 35.52
C VAL A 175 -17.54 1.01 34.67
N ASP A 176 -18.70 1.65 34.77
CA ASP A 176 -19.83 1.37 33.89
C ASP A 176 -19.68 2.09 32.55
N LEU A 177 -19.74 1.31 31.48
CA LEU A 177 -19.92 1.81 30.12
C LEU A 177 -21.38 1.69 29.71
N TYR A 178 -21.87 2.72 29.03
CA TYR A 178 -23.14 2.66 28.32
C TYR A 178 -22.98 1.72 27.13
N VAL A 179 -23.87 0.74 27.00
CA VAL A 179 -23.86 -0.23 25.89
C VAL A 179 -25.20 -0.11 25.18
N GLU A 180 -25.17 0.44 23.98
CA GLU A 180 -26.33 0.49 23.09
C GLU A 180 -26.40 -0.82 22.31
N GLU A 181 -27.58 -1.46 22.30
CA GLU A 181 -27.78 -2.75 21.64
C GLU A 181 -28.63 -2.59 20.38
N VAL A 182 -28.03 -2.87 19.24
CA VAL A 182 -28.76 -3.06 17.98
C VAL A 182 -29.37 -4.46 18.02
N THR A 183 -30.69 -4.53 18.05
CA THR A 183 -31.46 -5.77 18.14
C THR A 183 -32.66 -5.73 17.19
N GLY A 184 -33.18 -6.89 16.81
CA GLY A 184 -34.32 -7.04 15.90
C GLY A 184 -34.01 -7.97 14.74
N ALA A 185 -35.00 -8.76 14.33
CA ALA A 185 -34.84 -9.73 13.23
C ALA A 185 -34.57 -9.05 11.87
N ASP A 186 -34.91 -7.76 11.74
CA ASP A 186 -34.65 -6.90 10.59
C ASP A 186 -33.22 -6.31 10.57
N LYS A 187 -32.44 -6.48 11.64
CA LYS A 187 -31.06 -6.00 11.74
C LYS A 187 -30.10 -7.00 11.10
N THR A 188 -30.15 -7.06 9.78
CA THR A 188 -29.21 -7.84 8.96
C THR A 188 -27.80 -7.25 9.03
N LEU A 189 -26.79 -8.01 8.59
CA LEU A 189 -25.40 -7.54 8.49
C LEU A 189 -25.29 -6.21 7.72
N ASP A 190 -26.02 -6.08 6.61
CA ASP A 190 -25.99 -4.88 5.76
C ASP A 190 -26.49 -3.65 6.54
N VAL A 191 -27.63 -3.78 7.24
CA VAL A 191 -28.18 -2.70 8.09
C VAL A 191 -27.23 -2.34 9.23
N VAL A 192 -26.60 -3.34 9.84
CA VAL A 192 -25.65 -3.15 10.94
C VAL A 192 -24.40 -2.42 10.48
N VAL A 193 -23.91 -2.72 9.28
CA VAL A 193 -22.75 -2.02 8.70
C VAL A 193 -23.12 -0.60 8.29
N ASP A 194 -24.33 -0.36 7.78
CA ASP A 194 -24.82 0.99 7.51
C ASP A 194 -24.91 1.82 8.80
N ILE A 195 -25.45 1.24 9.88
CA ILE A 195 -25.47 1.87 11.20
C ILE A 195 -24.03 2.16 11.67
N PHE A 196 -23.11 1.21 11.53
CA PHE A 196 -21.69 1.41 11.87
C PHE A 196 -21.09 2.58 11.09
N ASN A 197 -21.32 2.65 9.78
CA ASN A 197 -20.77 3.71 8.92
C ASN A 197 -21.39 5.09 9.22
N GLN A 198 -22.68 5.15 9.62
CA GLN A 198 -23.33 6.39 10.02
C GLN A 198 -22.83 6.90 11.38
N VAL A 199 -22.68 6.01 12.35
CA VAL A 199 -22.19 6.34 13.70
C VAL A 199 -20.71 6.73 13.68
N ASN A 200 -19.91 6.10 12.81
CA ASN A 200 -18.49 6.40 12.65
C ASN A 200 -18.18 7.53 11.65
N GLY A 201 -19.14 8.41 11.34
CA GLY A 201 -19.00 9.47 10.34
C GLY A 201 -17.87 10.50 10.58
N GLY A 202 -17.20 10.47 11.74
CA GLY A 202 -15.99 11.25 12.05
C GLY A 202 -14.66 10.52 11.82
N GLY A 203 -14.68 9.22 11.51
CA GLY A 203 -13.53 8.42 11.04
C GLY A 203 -13.70 8.01 9.58
N THR A 204 -12.68 7.39 8.96
CA THR A 204 -12.85 6.88 7.58
C THR A 204 -13.81 5.70 7.58
N LYS A 205 -14.69 5.66 6.59
CA LYS A 205 -15.70 4.62 6.39
C LYS A 205 -15.03 3.31 6.01
N LEU A 206 -15.58 2.17 6.45
CA LEU A 206 -15.21 0.87 5.92
C LEU A 206 -15.25 0.92 4.39
N SER A 207 -14.22 0.40 3.72
CA SER A 207 -14.27 0.31 2.27
C SER A 207 -15.41 -0.63 1.86
N LYS A 208 -15.96 -0.44 0.66
CA LYS A 208 -16.95 -1.37 0.12
C LYS A 208 -16.37 -2.79 0.00
N GLY A 209 -15.06 -2.90 -0.21
CA GLY A 209 -14.32 -4.17 -0.23
C GLY A 209 -14.29 -4.84 1.14
N ASP A 210 -14.07 -4.10 2.22
CA ASP A 210 -14.08 -4.65 3.59
C ASP A 210 -15.46 -5.19 3.97
N LEU A 211 -16.51 -4.46 3.61
CA LEU A 211 -17.89 -4.91 3.81
C LEU A 211 -18.17 -6.20 3.05
N ALA A 212 -17.77 -6.25 1.78
CA ALA A 212 -17.95 -7.44 0.97
C ALA A 212 -17.16 -8.63 1.54
N LEU A 213 -15.89 -8.44 1.91
CA LEU A 213 -15.05 -9.47 2.51
C LEU A 213 -15.64 -10.02 3.81
N ALA A 214 -16.22 -9.16 4.63
CA ALA A 214 -16.82 -9.59 5.87
C ALA A 214 -18.04 -10.47 5.69
N LYS A 215 -18.90 -10.11 4.75
CA LYS A 215 -20.08 -10.91 4.41
C LYS A 215 -19.65 -12.27 3.85
N ILE A 216 -18.61 -12.29 3.03
CA ILE A 216 -17.97 -13.54 2.58
C ILE A 216 -17.49 -14.38 3.77
N CYS A 217 -16.87 -13.75 4.77
CA CYS A 217 -16.34 -14.48 5.91
C CYS A 217 -17.41 -15.03 6.87
N VAL A 218 -18.67 -14.59 6.76
CA VAL A 218 -19.79 -15.22 7.47
C VAL A 218 -19.94 -16.68 7.04
N ASP A 219 -19.93 -16.91 5.74
CA ASP A 219 -20.13 -18.24 5.15
C ASP A 219 -18.79 -18.96 4.92
N TRP A 220 -17.68 -18.22 4.88
CA TRP A 220 -16.32 -18.76 4.73
C TRP A 220 -15.30 -18.05 5.65
N PRO A 221 -15.21 -18.42 6.94
CA PRO A 221 -14.34 -17.76 7.91
C PRO A 221 -12.86 -17.67 7.51
N GLN A 222 -12.34 -18.66 6.77
CA GLN A 222 -10.94 -18.71 6.34
C GLN A 222 -10.63 -17.87 5.08
N ALA A 223 -11.60 -17.16 4.50
CA ALA A 223 -11.42 -16.41 3.25
C ALA A 223 -10.27 -15.40 3.33
N ARG A 224 -10.24 -14.61 4.42
CA ARG A 224 -9.24 -13.57 4.64
C ARG A 224 -7.82 -14.12 4.71
N ASP A 225 -7.61 -15.19 5.46
CA ASP A 225 -6.29 -15.82 5.60
C ASP A 225 -5.83 -16.48 4.31
N THR A 226 -6.76 -17.08 3.57
CA THR A 226 -6.49 -17.66 2.24
C THR A 226 -6.01 -16.58 1.27
N MET A 227 -6.69 -15.44 1.21
CA MET A 227 -6.28 -14.29 0.38
C MET A 227 -4.93 -13.71 0.83
N LYS A 228 -4.71 -13.51 2.14
CA LYS A 228 -3.43 -13.05 2.69
C LYS A 228 -2.27 -14.00 2.34
N ALA A 229 -2.52 -15.31 2.32
CA ALA A 229 -1.50 -16.29 1.94
C ALA A 229 -1.06 -16.12 0.48
N LYS A 230 -2.01 -15.90 -0.44
CA LYS A 230 -1.69 -15.67 -1.86
C LYS A 230 -0.97 -14.33 -2.09
N LEU A 231 -1.37 -13.27 -1.38
CA LEU A 231 -0.65 -11.99 -1.43
C LEU A 231 0.83 -12.13 -1.03
N LYS A 232 1.13 -12.95 -0.01
CA LYS A 232 2.51 -13.25 0.41
C LYS A 232 3.29 -14.05 -0.64
N GLU A 233 2.62 -14.85 -1.45
CA GLU A 233 3.25 -15.58 -2.55
C GLU A 233 3.74 -14.61 -3.63
N TRP A 234 2.89 -13.68 -4.06
CA TRP A 234 3.26 -12.64 -5.03
C TRP A 234 4.33 -11.68 -4.48
N ALA A 235 4.30 -11.35 -3.19
CA ALA A 235 5.33 -10.53 -2.56
C ALA A 235 6.73 -11.18 -2.64
N ARG A 236 6.83 -12.52 -2.59
CA ARG A 236 8.11 -13.23 -2.78
C ARG A 236 8.63 -13.16 -4.21
N ALA A 237 7.74 -12.91 -5.18
CA ALA A 237 8.07 -12.64 -6.57
C ALA A 237 8.20 -11.13 -6.85
N ASP A 238 8.32 -10.30 -5.81
CA ASP A 238 8.49 -8.85 -5.88
C ASP A 238 7.28 -8.09 -6.45
N TYR A 239 6.08 -8.67 -6.34
CA TYR A 239 4.80 -8.01 -6.65
C TYR A 239 4.00 -7.76 -5.37
N HIS A 240 3.67 -6.49 -5.08
CA HIS A 240 3.09 -6.10 -3.80
C HIS A 240 1.65 -5.58 -3.98
N PHE A 241 0.67 -6.42 -3.63
CA PHE A 241 -0.76 -6.12 -3.70
C PHE A 241 -1.44 -6.12 -2.33
N ASN A 242 -2.65 -5.56 -2.25
CA ASN A 242 -3.47 -5.53 -1.04
C ASN A 242 -4.77 -6.35 -1.18
N LEU A 243 -5.50 -6.53 -0.08
CA LEU A 243 -6.74 -7.33 -0.05
C LEU A 243 -7.84 -6.76 -0.94
N ASP A 244 -8.02 -5.44 -0.95
CA ASP A 244 -9.03 -4.77 -1.78
C ASP A 244 -8.76 -4.99 -3.28
N TRP A 245 -7.51 -4.90 -3.72
CA TRP A 245 -7.12 -5.19 -5.10
C TRP A 245 -7.43 -6.63 -5.49
N LEU A 246 -7.06 -7.61 -4.64
CA LEU A 246 -7.34 -9.03 -4.90
C LEU A 246 -8.84 -9.30 -4.92
N LEU A 247 -9.57 -8.79 -3.92
CA LEU A 247 -11.02 -8.95 -3.84
C LEU A 247 -11.70 -8.34 -5.06
N ARG A 248 -11.19 -7.23 -5.58
CA ARG A 248 -11.70 -6.62 -6.82
C ARG A 248 -11.51 -7.56 -8.02
N SER A 249 -10.35 -8.21 -8.18
CA SER A 249 -10.17 -9.23 -9.22
C SER A 249 -11.11 -10.44 -9.06
N VAL A 250 -11.40 -10.86 -7.83
CA VAL A 250 -12.41 -11.90 -7.56
C VAL A 250 -13.81 -11.42 -7.95
N ASN A 251 -14.14 -10.18 -7.60
CA ASN A 251 -15.43 -9.59 -7.93
C ASN A 251 -15.66 -9.52 -9.44
N THR A 252 -14.66 -9.07 -10.21
CA THR A 252 -14.79 -9.00 -11.67
C THR A 252 -15.05 -10.38 -12.29
N VAL A 253 -14.48 -11.46 -11.73
CA VAL A 253 -14.75 -12.85 -12.16
C VAL A 253 -16.20 -13.26 -11.86
N LEU A 254 -16.72 -12.91 -10.69
CA LEU A 254 -18.03 -13.40 -10.21
C LEU A 254 -19.22 -12.57 -10.69
N THR A 255 -19.04 -11.26 -10.83
CA THR A 255 -20.14 -10.31 -11.09
C THR A 255 -19.99 -9.58 -12.42
N GLY A 256 -18.78 -9.52 -12.99
CA GLY A 256 -18.51 -8.70 -14.16
C GLY A 256 -18.34 -7.21 -13.85
N GLU A 257 -18.30 -6.82 -12.58
CA GLU A 257 -18.15 -5.42 -12.16
C GLU A 257 -16.97 -5.25 -11.21
N ALA A 258 -16.36 -4.06 -11.22
CA ALA A 258 -15.35 -3.66 -10.25
C ALA A 258 -15.98 -3.27 -8.91
N LYS A 259 -17.15 -2.63 -8.95
CA LYS A 259 -17.88 -2.21 -7.76
C LYS A 259 -18.45 -3.42 -7.03
N PHE A 260 -18.32 -3.43 -5.71
CA PHE A 260 -18.84 -4.50 -4.84
C PHE A 260 -20.37 -4.43 -4.63
N GLN A 261 -21.14 -4.29 -5.70
CA GLN A 261 -22.60 -4.20 -5.64
C GLN A 261 -23.23 -5.57 -5.42
N PHE A 262 -22.82 -6.59 -6.18
CA PHE A 262 -23.49 -7.90 -6.22
C PHE A 262 -22.68 -9.04 -5.59
N LEU A 263 -21.43 -8.79 -5.17
CA LEU A 263 -20.56 -9.83 -4.62
C LEU A 263 -21.18 -10.53 -3.40
N HIS A 264 -21.97 -9.79 -2.64
CA HIS A 264 -22.63 -10.25 -1.44
C HIS A 264 -23.81 -11.21 -1.70
N GLU A 265 -24.26 -11.34 -2.94
CA GLU A 265 -25.30 -12.27 -3.37
C GLU A 265 -24.72 -13.66 -3.70
N LYS A 266 -23.39 -13.78 -3.76
CA LYS A 266 -22.68 -15.02 -4.08
C LYS A 266 -22.50 -15.89 -2.85
N THR A 267 -22.60 -17.19 -3.06
CA THR A 267 -22.35 -18.20 -2.03
C THR A 267 -20.86 -18.36 -1.73
N ALA A 268 -20.51 -18.83 -0.54
CA ALA A 268 -19.13 -19.14 -0.18
C ALA A 268 -18.43 -20.09 -1.17
N GLU A 269 -19.15 -21.06 -1.73
CA GLU A 269 -18.61 -21.98 -2.74
C GLU A 269 -18.28 -21.26 -4.05
N GLU A 270 -19.19 -20.41 -4.54
CA GLU A 270 -18.92 -19.56 -5.71
C GLU A 270 -17.74 -18.63 -5.47
N ILE A 271 -17.61 -18.06 -4.28
CA ILE A 271 -16.52 -17.14 -3.95
C ILE A 271 -15.18 -17.88 -3.86
N ARG A 272 -15.15 -19.11 -3.33
CA ARG A 272 -13.94 -19.96 -3.32
C ARG A 272 -13.51 -20.29 -4.75
N ASP A 273 -14.43 -20.77 -5.57
CA ASP A 273 -14.17 -21.03 -7.00
C ASP A 273 -13.70 -19.76 -7.72
N GLY A 274 -14.38 -18.63 -7.48
CA GLY A 274 -14.01 -17.33 -8.02
C GLY A 274 -12.60 -16.89 -7.62
N LEU A 275 -12.20 -17.12 -6.36
CA LEU A 275 -10.84 -16.84 -5.89
C LEU A 275 -9.82 -17.75 -6.59
N GLU A 276 -10.09 -19.05 -6.69
CA GLU A 276 -9.19 -19.99 -7.39
C GLU A 276 -9.01 -19.61 -8.87
N ARG A 277 -10.10 -19.27 -9.56
CA ARG A 277 -10.05 -18.81 -10.95
C ARG A 277 -9.33 -17.48 -11.07
N ALA A 278 -9.67 -16.48 -10.26
CA ALA A 278 -9.03 -15.17 -10.28
C ALA A 278 -7.53 -15.26 -10.02
N THR A 279 -7.11 -16.00 -8.99
CA THR A 279 -5.69 -16.17 -8.65
C THR A 279 -4.91 -16.86 -9.77
N ARG A 280 -5.46 -17.91 -10.38
CA ARG A 280 -4.87 -18.56 -11.57
C ARG A 280 -4.72 -17.59 -12.75
N HIS A 281 -5.72 -16.74 -12.99
CA HIS A 281 -5.69 -15.77 -14.08
C HIS A 281 -4.78 -14.57 -13.78
N ILE A 282 -4.63 -14.18 -12.50
CA ILE A 282 -3.62 -13.23 -12.04
C ILE A 282 -2.22 -13.80 -12.31
N ASP A 283 -1.95 -15.04 -11.88
CA ASP A 283 -0.68 -15.72 -12.14
C ASP A 283 -0.39 -15.77 -13.65
N THR A 284 -1.40 -16.08 -14.46
CA THR A 284 -1.29 -16.06 -15.92
C THR A 284 -0.95 -14.67 -16.44
N SER A 285 -1.66 -13.63 -15.98
CA SER A 285 -1.43 -12.24 -16.38
C SER A 285 -0.03 -11.76 -16.02
N LEU A 286 0.42 -12.02 -14.79
CA LEU A 286 1.77 -11.68 -14.32
C LEU A 286 2.84 -12.40 -15.14
N ASN A 287 2.66 -13.69 -15.42
CA ASN A 287 3.58 -14.46 -16.28
C ASN A 287 3.62 -13.94 -17.72
N LEU A 288 2.48 -13.54 -18.28
CA LEU A 288 2.41 -12.93 -19.61
C LEU A 288 3.14 -11.58 -19.65
N ILE A 289 2.87 -10.72 -18.66
CA ILE A 289 3.47 -9.40 -18.55
C ILE A 289 4.99 -9.52 -18.34
N SER A 290 5.43 -10.30 -17.35
CA SER A 290 6.85 -10.54 -17.08
C SER A 290 7.55 -11.23 -18.26
N GLY A 291 6.98 -12.30 -18.79
CA GLY A 291 7.62 -13.10 -19.84
C GLY A 291 7.69 -12.42 -21.21
N ARG A 292 6.65 -11.68 -21.61
CA ARG A 292 6.58 -11.05 -22.94
C ARG A 292 7.05 -9.59 -22.95
N LEU A 293 6.72 -8.83 -21.91
CA LEU A 293 7.04 -7.40 -21.81
C LEU A 293 8.29 -7.14 -20.96
N GLY A 294 8.68 -8.10 -20.12
CA GLY A 294 9.82 -7.98 -19.22
C GLY A 294 9.53 -7.20 -17.94
N LEU A 295 8.27 -6.82 -17.67
CA LEU A 295 7.86 -6.09 -16.46
C LEU A 295 7.70 -7.07 -15.30
N ASP A 296 8.76 -7.24 -14.53
CA ASP A 296 8.99 -8.40 -13.68
C ASP A 296 9.00 -8.13 -12.17
N HIS A 297 8.69 -6.91 -11.73
CA HIS A 297 8.61 -6.51 -10.32
C HIS A 297 7.74 -5.25 -10.14
N ASP A 298 7.34 -4.93 -8.91
CA ASP A 298 6.33 -3.90 -8.57
C ASP A 298 6.68 -2.50 -9.11
N GLN A 299 7.95 -2.11 -9.05
CA GLN A 299 8.42 -0.77 -9.43
C GLN A 299 8.17 -0.44 -10.91
N VAL A 300 8.32 -1.43 -11.78
CA VAL A 300 8.06 -1.29 -13.22
C VAL A 300 6.66 -1.79 -13.60
N PHE A 301 5.87 -2.24 -12.64
CA PHE A 301 4.52 -2.75 -12.84
C PHE A 301 3.48 -1.62 -12.86
N PHE A 302 3.51 -0.82 -13.93
CA PHE A 302 2.48 0.17 -14.18
C PHE A 302 1.12 -0.46 -14.48
N GLY A 303 0.04 0.33 -14.36
CA GLY A 303 -1.28 -0.13 -14.77
C GLY A 303 -1.81 -1.34 -13.97
N ARG A 304 -1.41 -1.51 -12.70
CA ARG A 304 -1.81 -2.64 -11.83
C ARG A 304 -3.31 -2.93 -11.79
N PHE A 305 -4.15 -1.92 -11.98
CA PHE A 305 -5.61 -2.04 -12.02
C PHE A 305 -6.18 -2.47 -13.39
N GLY A 306 -5.34 -2.62 -14.41
CA GLY A 306 -5.66 -3.34 -15.64
C GLY A 306 -5.72 -4.85 -15.44
N VAL A 307 -5.09 -5.39 -14.39
CA VAL A 307 -5.10 -6.83 -14.11
C VAL A 307 -6.51 -7.37 -13.82
N PRO A 308 -7.37 -6.74 -12.99
CA PRO A 308 -8.78 -7.14 -12.89
C PRO A 308 -9.51 -7.29 -14.23
N VAL A 309 -9.27 -6.38 -15.18
CA VAL A 309 -9.84 -6.46 -16.54
C VAL A 309 -9.29 -7.66 -17.31
N MET A 310 -7.97 -7.87 -17.29
CA MET A 310 -7.33 -9.05 -17.90
C MET A 310 -7.83 -10.36 -17.29
N VAL A 311 -8.00 -10.39 -15.97
CA VAL A 311 -8.49 -11.55 -15.22
C VAL A 311 -9.91 -11.91 -15.66
N ARG A 312 -10.81 -10.93 -15.76
CA ARG A 312 -12.16 -11.16 -16.29
C ARG A 312 -12.14 -11.62 -17.74
N TYR A 313 -11.30 -11.01 -18.58
CA TYR A 313 -11.14 -11.46 -19.98
C TYR A 313 -10.68 -12.92 -20.08
N LEU A 314 -9.68 -13.30 -19.29
CA LEU A 314 -9.14 -14.66 -19.22
C LEU A 314 -10.15 -15.67 -18.68
N ASP A 315 -11.06 -15.23 -17.81
CA ASP A 315 -12.10 -16.07 -17.24
C ASP A 315 -13.29 -16.28 -18.17
N TYR A 316 -13.69 -15.23 -18.90
CA TYR A 316 -14.82 -15.26 -19.82
C TYR A 316 -14.51 -16.02 -21.12
N ARG A 317 -13.26 -15.95 -21.59
CA ARG A 317 -12.88 -16.56 -22.86
C ARG A 317 -12.97 -18.09 -22.85
N SER A 318 -13.28 -18.66 -24.02
CA SER A 318 -13.27 -20.10 -24.23
C SER A 318 -12.03 -20.55 -24.99
N GLY A 319 -11.48 -21.71 -24.60
CA GLY A 319 -10.33 -22.32 -25.28
C GLY A 319 -8.97 -21.67 -24.95
N PRO A 320 -7.86 -22.14 -25.56
CA PRO A 320 -6.53 -21.61 -25.33
C PRO A 320 -6.34 -20.22 -25.98
N MET A 321 -5.47 -19.39 -25.42
CA MET A 321 -5.16 -18.06 -25.95
C MET A 321 -4.15 -18.16 -27.08
N GLY A 322 -4.54 -17.68 -28.26
CA GLY A 322 -3.65 -17.58 -29.40
C GLY A 322 -2.61 -16.47 -29.21
N GLU A 323 -1.50 -16.55 -29.94
CA GLU A 323 -0.42 -15.57 -29.86
C GLU A 323 -0.90 -14.13 -30.14
N LYS A 324 -1.72 -13.97 -31.20
CA LYS A 324 -2.29 -12.66 -31.59
C LYS A 324 -3.20 -12.05 -30.55
N GLU A 325 -4.02 -12.89 -29.92
CA GLU A 325 -4.95 -12.45 -28.86
C GLU A 325 -4.17 -12.03 -27.61
N ARG A 326 -3.19 -12.84 -27.21
CA ARG A 326 -2.28 -12.57 -26.08
C ARG A 326 -1.53 -11.26 -26.28
N ASP A 327 -0.88 -11.07 -27.42
CA ASP A 327 -0.07 -9.87 -27.66
C ASP A 327 -0.95 -8.62 -27.81
N LYS A 328 -2.18 -8.75 -28.32
CA LYS A 328 -3.16 -7.66 -28.37
C LYS A 328 -3.67 -7.25 -26.98
N LEU A 329 -3.90 -8.22 -26.09
CA LEU A 329 -4.24 -7.94 -24.68
C LEU A 329 -3.09 -7.21 -23.98
N LEU A 330 -1.85 -7.63 -24.22
CA LEU A 330 -0.66 -6.97 -23.68
C LEU A 330 -0.45 -5.57 -24.28
N PHE A 331 -0.76 -5.37 -25.56
CA PHE A 331 -0.77 -4.04 -26.18
C PHE A 331 -1.77 -3.12 -25.46
N TRP A 332 -2.99 -3.59 -25.18
CA TRP A 332 -3.96 -2.82 -24.38
C TRP A 332 -3.42 -2.51 -22.97
N PHE A 333 -2.86 -3.50 -22.27
CA PHE A 333 -2.31 -3.32 -20.91
C PHE A 333 -1.23 -2.23 -20.88
N VAL A 334 -0.29 -2.28 -21.83
CA VAL A 334 0.78 -1.28 -21.95
C VAL A 334 0.21 0.10 -22.24
N GLN A 335 -0.73 0.22 -23.18
CA GLN A 335 -1.38 1.50 -23.48
C GLN A 335 -2.12 2.07 -22.26
N ALA A 336 -2.90 1.25 -21.55
CA ALA A 336 -3.63 1.68 -20.35
C ALA A 336 -2.67 2.15 -19.23
N GLY A 337 -1.54 1.47 -19.05
CA GLY A 337 -0.48 1.84 -18.11
C GLY A 337 0.23 3.14 -18.49
N MET A 338 0.70 3.26 -19.74
CA MET A 338 1.42 4.43 -20.26
C MET A 338 0.64 5.73 -20.08
N TRP A 339 -0.68 5.68 -20.24
CA TRP A 339 -1.53 6.85 -20.18
C TRP A 339 -2.16 7.08 -18.81
N GLY A 340 -1.90 6.21 -17.82
CA GLY A 340 -2.43 6.37 -16.46
C GLY A 340 -3.94 6.20 -16.37
N ARG A 341 -4.52 5.30 -17.19
CA ARG A 341 -5.97 5.08 -17.28
C ARG A 341 -6.62 4.75 -15.93
N PHE A 342 -5.85 4.19 -15.00
CA PHE A 342 -6.34 3.81 -13.66
C PHE A 342 -5.73 4.64 -12.52
N SER A 343 -5.10 5.78 -12.80
CA SER A 343 -4.52 6.65 -11.76
C SER A 343 -5.57 7.53 -11.04
N GLY A 344 -6.78 7.67 -11.62
CA GLY A 344 -7.89 8.45 -11.07
C GLY A 344 -9.08 7.59 -10.64
N SER A 345 -10.22 7.76 -11.31
CA SER A 345 -11.50 7.05 -11.05
C SER A 345 -11.45 5.55 -11.40
N THR A 346 -10.63 4.79 -10.67
CA THR A 346 -10.27 3.39 -10.95
C THR A 346 -11.47 2.48 -11.19
N GLU A 347 -12.45 2.46 -10.28
CA GLU A 347 -13.61 1.55 -10.39
C GLU A 347 -14.45 1.82 -11.63
N SER A 348 -14.76 3.10 -11.90
CA SER A 348 -15.54 3.51 -13.08
C SER A 348 -14.85 3.11 -14.37
N PHE A 349 -13.52 3.23 -14.41
CA PHE A 349 -12.70 2.89 -15.56
C PHE A 349 -12.59 1.39 -15.78
N ILE A 350 -12.48 0.59 -14.72
CA ILE A 350 -12.57 -0.87 -14.81
C ILE A 350 -13.96 -1.27 -15.32
N ASP A 351 -15.05 -0.77 -14.73
CA ASP A 351 -16.42 -1.10 -15.15
C ASP A 351 -16.66 -0.80 -16.65
N GLN A 352 -16.20 0.36 -17.13
CA GLN A 352 -16.26 0.70 -18.55
C GLN A 352 -15.52 -0.32 -19.40
N ASP A 353 -14.32 -0.72 -18.98
CA ASP A 353 -13.46 -1.64 -19.75
C ASP A 353 -14.03 -3.07 -19.75
N LEU A 354 -14.65 -3.51 -18.65
CA LEU A 354 -15.38 -4.76 -18.57
C LEU A 354 -16.58 -4.77 -19.52
N ALA A 355 -17.35 -3.68 -19.56
CA ALA A 355 -18.48 -3.55 -20.49
C ALA A 355 -18.04 -3.60 -21.97
N ALA A 356 -16.82 -3.14 -22.30
CA ALA A 356 -16.28 -3.24 -23.66
C ALA A 356 -15.88 -4.68 -24.04
N LEU A 357 -15.57 -5.53 -23.06
CA LEU A 357 -15.24 -6.93 -23.27
C LEU A 357 -16.48 -7.81 -23.45
N GLU A 358 -17.62 -7.41 -22.89
CA GLU A 358 -18.86 -8.20 -22.87
C GLU A 358 -19.79 -7.90 -24.07
N GLY A 359 -20.68 -8.86 -24.37
CA GLY A 359 -21.66 -8.78 -25.47
C GLY A 359 -21.22 -9.45 -26.79
N GLU A 360 -22.15 -9.62 -27.74
CA GLU A 360 -21.90 -10.32 -29.02
C GLU A 360 -20.80 -9.67 -29.87
N ASP A 361 -20.73 -8.34 -29.84
CA ASP A 361 -19.71 -7.54 -30.51
C ASP A 361 -18.54 -7.17 -29.56
N GLY A 362 -18.51 -7.72 -28.34
CA GLY A 362 -17.51 -7.44 -27.29
C GLY A 362 -16.11 -7.96 -27.64
N GLY A 363 -15.09 -7.47 -26.93
CA GLY A 363 -13.74 -8.04 -26.97
C GLY A 363 -12.63 -7.01 -27.08
N LEU A 364 -11.43 -7.48 -27.42
CA LEU A 364 -10.21 -6.65 -27.38
C LEU A 364 -10.25 -5.46 -28.33
N ASP A 365 -10.91 -5.56 -29.48
CA ASP A 365 -11.05 -4.43 -30.42
C ASP A 365 -11.89 -3.29 -29.84
N LYS A 366 -13.03 -3.61 -29.21
CA LYS A 366 -13.83 -2.60 -28.51
C LYS A 366 -13.11 -2.00 -27.32
N LEU A 367 -12.38 -2.83 -26.57
CA LEU A 367 -11.58 -2.38 -25.44
C LEU A 367 -10.49 -1.38 -25.89
N LEU A 368 -9.84 -1.64 -27.03
CA LEU A 368 -8.87 -0.72 -27.63
C LEU A 368 -9.53 0.55 -28.19
N GLU A 369 -10.69 0.42 -28.83
CA GLU A 369 -11.45 1.57 -29.33
C GLU A 369 -11.87 2.50 -28.18
N GLN A 370 -12.32 1.94 -27.07
CA GLN A 370 -12.66 2.71 -25.88
C GLN A 370 -11.45 3.45 -25.31
N LEU A 371 -10.30 2.80 -25.23
CA LEU A 371 -9.07 3.43 -24.79
C LEU A 371 -8.64 4.55 -25.75
N ARG A 372 -8.76 4.33 -27.07
CA ARG A 372 -8.47 5.31 -28.12
C ARG A 372 -9.38 6.53 -28.01
N LEU A 373 -10.68 6.33 -27.78
CA LEU A 373 -11.66 7.42 -27.62
C LEU A 373 -11.43 8.22 -26.35
N TRP A 374 -11.04 7.55 -25.25
CA TRP A 374 -10.72 8.21 -24.00
C TRP A 374 -9.45 9.08 -24.11
N HIS A 375 -8.38 8.56 -24.73
CA HIS A 375 -7.09 9.26 -24.80
C HIS A 375 -6.95 10.19 -26.01
N GLY A 376 -7.68 9.95 -27.10
CA GLY A 376 -7.56 10.69 -28.36
C GLY A 376 -6.54 10.12 -29.36
N GLY A 377 -5.87 9.00 -29.02
CA GLY A 377 -4.91 8.31 -29.88
C GLY A 377 -4.03 7.33 -29.09
N LEU A 378 -3.34 6.41 -29.79
CA LEU A 378 -2.47 5.40 -29.15
C LEU A 378 -1.01 5.44 -29.64
N ARG A 379 -0.70 6.41 -30.53
CA ARG A 379 0.66 6.62 -31.04
C ARG A 379 1.49 7.40 -30.04
N VAL A 380 2.72 6.95 -29.80
CA VAL A 380 3.69 7.64 -28.95
C VAL A 380 4.49 8.66 -29.75
N GLU A 381 4.71 9.85 -29.18
CA GLU A 381 5.52 10.92 -29.76
C GLU A 381 6.70 11.28 -28.86
N PRO A 382 7.74 11.97 -29.39
CA PRO A 382 8.89 12.41 -28.60
C PRO A 382 8.48 13.24 -27.37
N GLY A 383 7.40 14.02 -27.48
CA GLY A 383 6.87 14.86 -26.40
C GLY A 383 6.38 14.10 -25.17
N HIS A 384 6.15 12.78 -25.27
CA HIS A 384 5.75 11.96 -24.12
C HIS A 384 6.93 11.52 -23.23
N PHE A 385 8.18 11.66 -23.70
CA PHE A 385 9.40 11.34 -22.94
C PHE A 385 9.95 12.53 -22.16
N THR A 386 9.07 13.29 -21.50
CA THR A 386 9.41 14.51 -20.73
C THR A 386 9.54 14.29 -19.23
N GLY A 387 9.10 13.12 -18.72
CA GLY A 387 9.24 12.76 -17.31
C GLY A 387 10.70 12.63 -16.87
N TRP A 388 10.93 12.78 -15.56
CA TRP A 388 12.28 12.90 -14.99
C TRP A 388 12.47 12.19 -13.64
N SER A 389 11.54 11.32 -13.25
CA SER A 389 11.62 10.52 -12.02
C SER A 389 11.18 9.08 -12.26
N LEU A 390 11.43 8.18 -11.31
CA LEU A 390 11.02 6.77 -11.40
C LEU A 390 9.49 6.59 -11.41
N GLY A 391 8.72 7.59 -10.95
CA GLY A 391 7.25 7.60 -11.04
C GLY A 391 6.71 8.26 -12.29
N ALA A 392 7.58 8.68 -13.23
CA ALA A 392 7.12 9.09 -14.55
C ALA A 392 6.44 7.90 -15.24
N ARG A 393 5.26 8.11 -15.83
CA ARG A 393 4.50 7.05 -16.51
C ARG A 393 5.29 6.33 -17.62
N PHE A 394 6.29 7.00 -18.20
CA PHE A 394 7.15 6.45 -19.24
C PHE A 394 8.45 5.79 -18.71
N TYR A 395 8.74 5.86 -17.41
CA TYR A 395 9.88 5.13 -16.83
C TYR A 395 9.73 3.60 -17.00
N PRO A 396 8.58 2.98 -16.65
CA PRO A 396 8.33 1.56 -16.95
C PRO A 396 8.39 1.23 -18.44
N VAL A 397 8.08 2.19 -19.32
CA VAL A 397 8.20 2.02 -20.78
C VAL A 397 9.65 1.89 -21.20
N LEU A 398 10.56 2.70 -20.62
CA LEU A 398 12.00 2.56 -20.90
C LEU A 398 12.53 1.20 -20.43
N TYR A 399 12.06 0.70 -19.29
CA TYR A 399 12.41 -0.64 -18.81
C TYR A 399 11.86 -1.73 -19.76
N LEU A 400 10.58 -1.65 -20.13
CA LEU A 400 9.96 -2.52 -21.13
C LEU A 400 10.74 -2.52 -22.45
N LEU A 401 11.13 -1.34 -22.94
CA LEU A 401 11.95 -1.22 -24.13
C LEU A 401 13.29 -1.94 -23.95
N THR A 402 13.96 -1.78 -22.82
CA THR A 402 15.23 -2.48 -22.53
C THR A 402 15.08 -4.00 -22.66
N ARG A 403 13.98 -4.54 -22.11
CA ARG A 403 13.69 -5.99 -22.12
C ARG A 403 13.27 -6.49 -23.50
N MET A 404 12.22 -5.91 -24.09
CA MET A 404 11.71 -6.28 -25.43
C MET A 404 12.72 -5.97 -26.54
N GLY A 405 13.44 -4.86 -26.37
CA GLY A 405 14.54 -4.35 -27.17
C GLY A 405 15.67 -5.34 -27.35
N SER A 406 15.87 -6.22 -26.37
CA SER A 406 17.13 -6.92 -26.16
C SER A 406 18.32 -5.94 -26.14
N ALA A 407 18.14 -4.83 -25.42
CA ALA A 407 19.19 -3.85 -25.16
C ALA A 407 20.42 -4.57 -24.61
N ARG A 408 21.61 -4.13 -25.01
CA ARG A 408 22.87 -4.76 -24.60
C ARG A 408 23.55 -3.93 -23.51
N ASP A 409 24.09 -4.64 -22.54
CA ASP A 409 25.00 -4.08 -21.55
C ASP A 409 26.23 -3.51 -22.26
N TRP A 410 26.70 -2.35 -21.82
CA TRP A 410 27.78 -1.64 -22.49
C TRP A 410 29.18 -2.18 -22.16
N GLY A 411 29.35 -2.86 -21.03
CA GLY A 411 30.63 -3.44 -20.61
C GLY A 411 30.81 -4.89 -21.05
N THR A 412 29.73 -5.66 -21.11
CA THR A 412 29.78 -7.08 -21.51
C THR A 412 29.30 -7.33 -22.93
N GLY A 413 28.53 -6.41 -23.53
CA GLY A 413 27.87 -6.59 -24.83
C GLY A 413 26.73 -7.61 -24.82
N LEU A 414 26.42 -8.21 -23.66
CA LEU A 414 25.38 -9.22 -23.51
C LEU A 414 23.99 -8.56 -23.47
N PRO A 415 22.94 -9.22 -24.01
CA PRO A 415 21.58 -8.75 -23.88
C PRO A 415 21.13 -8.67 -22.41
N LEU A 416 20.52 -7.56 -22.02
CA LEU A 416 19.89 -7.30 -20.72
C LEU A 416 18.53 -8.01 -20.60
N LYS A 417 18.50 -9.31 -20.92
CA LYS A 417 17.32 -10.18 -20.83
C LYS A 417 17.08 -10.66 -19.39
N ALA A 418 15.94 -11.32 -19.17
CA ALA A 418 15.47 -11.75 -17.85
C ALA A 418 16.52 -12.54 -17.04
N SER A 419 16.45 -12.35 -15.71
CA SER A 419 17.21 -13.01 -14.64
C SER A 419 18.73 -13.09 -14.84
N LEU A 420 19.40 -11.95 -14.64
CA LEU A 420 20.84 -11.90 -14.44
C LEU A 420 21.17 -12.37 -13.01
N LEU A 421 22.00 -13.41 -12.88
CA LEU A 421 22.32 -14.03 -11.60
C LEU A 421 23.49 -13.31 -10.91
N GLY A 422 23.30 -12.94 -9.64
CA GLY A 422 24.34 -12.34 -8.79
C GLY A 422 24.15 -10.84 -8.57
N ARG A 423 24.57 -10.34 -7.40
CA ARG A 423 24.35 -8.94 -6.97
C ARG A 423 24.93 -7.92 -7.97
N MET A 424 26.06 -8.23 -8.58
CA MET A 424 26.74 -7.36 -9.56
C MET A 424 26.07 -7.33 -10.93
N SER A 425 25.16 -8.27 -11.20
CA SER A 425 24.45 -8.36 -12.48
C SER A 425 23.03 -7.81 -12.39
N ARG A 426 22.63 -7.23 -11.25
CA ARG A 426 21.37 -6.48 -11.12
C ARG A 426 21.39 -5.30 -12.09
N LEU A 427 20.23 -5.02 -12.69
CA LEU A 427 20.05 -3.84 -13.53
C LEU A 427 20.02 -2.59 -12.65
N GLU A 428 20.78 -1.58 -13.05
CA GLU A 428 20.81 -0.25 -12.46
C GLU A 428 20.50 0.80 -13.52
N VAL A 429 19.86 1.88 -13.08
CA VAL A 429 19.64 3.06 -13.91
C VAL A 429 20.97 3.81 -14.03
N HIS A 430 21.46 3.96 -15.26
CA HIS A 430 22.65 4.73 -15.57
C HIS A 430 22.27 6.09 -16.18
N HIS A 431 22.79 7.17 -15.60
CA HIS A 431 22.74 8.52 -16.16
C HIS A 431 23.78 8.63 -17.26
N ILE A 432 23.34 8.61 -18.51
CA ILE A 432 24.21 8.64 -19.69
C ILE A 432 25.19 9.81 -19.61
N PHE A 433 24.65 11.02 -19.41
CA PHE A 433 25.44 12.15 -18.97
C PHE A 433 25.46 12.17 -17.44
N PRO A 434 26.64 12.06 -16.81
CA PRO A 434 26.75 11.94 -15.36
C PRO A 434 26.17 13.14 -14.62
N LYS A 435 25.41 12.87 -13.54
CA LYS A 435 24.80 13.91 -12.70
C LYS A 435 25.80 14.96 -12.23
N ALA A 436 26.95 14.51 -11.73
CA ALA A 436 27.98 15.40 -11.17
C ALA A 436 28.45 16.42 -12.22
N GLN A 437 28.69 15.98 -13.45
CA GLN A 437 29.13 16.82 -14.56
C GLN A 437 28.07 17.82 -15.01
N LEU A 438 26.80 17.40 -15.01
CA LEU A 438 25.68 18.26 -15.39
C LEU A 438 25.39 19.33 -14.31
N TYR A 439 25.41 18.96 -13.03
CA TYR A 439 25.20 19.92 -11.94
C TYR A 439 26.32 20.96 -11.86
N GLN A 440 27.58 20.59 -12.13
CA GLN A 440 28.68 21.56 -12.24
C GLN A 440 28.43 22.62 -13.32
N ARG A 441 27.69 22.27 -14.37
CA ARG A 441 27.29 23.16 -15.48
C ARG A 441 25.92 23.82 -15.28
N LYS A 442 25.35 23.72 -14.08
CA LYS A 442 24.10 24.36 -13.66
C LYS A 442 22.85 23.90 -14.43
N PHE A 443 22.85 22.68 -14.96
CA PHE A 443 21.62 22.05 -15.45
C PHE A 443 20.65 21.80 -14.28
N LYS A 444 19.35 21.96 -14.53
CA LYS A 444 18.32 21.82 -13.49
C LYS A 444 18.01 20.35 -13.22
N ARG A 445 17.52 20.03 -12.01
CA ARG A 445 17.15 18.66 -11.59
C ARG A 445 16.26 17.92 -12.61
N PRO A 446 15.21 18.53 -13.22
CA PRO A 446 14.40 17.84 -14.23
C PRO A 446 15.14 17.54 -15.53
N GLU A 447 16.14 18.34 -15.91
CA GLU A 447 16.98 18.07 -17.09
C GLU A 447 17.97 16.94 -16.79
N VAL A 448 18.63 17.00 -15.63
CA VAL A 448 19.62 16.00 -15.20
C VAL A 448 19.00 14.61 -15.08
N ASN A 449 17.79 14.54 -14.52
CA ASN A 449 17.06 13.30 -14.31
C ASN A 449 16.06 13.00 -15.44
N ALA A 450 16.12 13.70 -16.58
CA ALA A 450 15.22 13.44 -17.70
C ALA A 450 15.29 11.96 -18.11
N LEU A 451 14.15 11.35 -18.41
CA LEU A 451 14.08 9.94 -18.81
C LEU A 451 14.95 9.64 -20.04
N ALA A 452 15.06 10.61 -20.96
CA ALA A 452 15.94 10.54 -22.12
C ALA A 452 17.45 10.59 -21.77
N ASN A 453 17.83 10.82 -20.52
CA ASN A 453 19.19 10.67 -20.00
C ASN A 453 19.43 9.30 -19.31
N PHE A 454 18.41 8.43 -19.22
CA PHE A 454 18.53 7.14 -18.53
C PHE A 454 18.74 5.99 -19.49
N CYS A 455 19.56 5.03 -19.10
CA CYS A 455 19.62 3.72 -19.69
C CYS A 455 19.77 2.67 -18.58
N PHE A 456 19.72 1.38 -18.92
CA PHE A 456 19.92 0.32 -17.93
C PHE A 456 21.21 -0.41 -18.23
N LEU A 457 22.00 -0.66 -17.19
CA LEU A 457 23.26 -1.39 -17.25
C LEU A 457 23.33 -2.37 -16.07
N THR A 458 24.24 -3.34 -16.14
CA THR A 458 24.61 -4.10 -14.94
C THR A 458 25.34 -3.21 -13.95
N LYS A 459 25.19 -3.48 -12.64
CA LYS A 459 25.91 -2.77 -11.57
C LYS A 459 27.42 -2.68 -11.82
N ASP A 460 28.03 -3.76 -12.28
CA ASP A 460 29.47 -3.81 -12.61
C ASP A 460 29.83 -2.79 -13.70
N THR A 461 29.14 -2.83 -14.83
CA THR A 461 29.34 -1.87 -15.93
C THR A 461 29.05 -0.43 -15.52
N ASN A 462 28.03 -0.21 -14.69
CA ASN A 462 27.68 1.14 -14.20
C ASN A 462 28.82 1.73 -13.36
N LEU A 463 29.42 0.92 -12.48
CA LEU A 463 30.56 1.32 -11.65
C LEU A 463 31.82 1.58 -12.48
N ASP A 464 32.07 0.77 -13.51
CA ASP A 464 33.23 0.92 -14.40
C ASP A 464 33.20 2.22 -15.22
N ILE A 465 32.01 2.65 -15.68
CA ILE A 465 31.85 3.90 -16.42
C ILE A 465 32.00 5.12 -15.50
N ASN A 466 31.49 5.05 -14.27
CA ASN A 466 31.58 6.09 -13.25
C ASN A 466 31.05 7.46 -13.76
N ASP A 467 31.77 8.56 -13.53
CA ASP A 467 31.38 9.93 -13.90
C ASP A 467 32.00 10.43 -15.22
N ARG A 468 32.42 9.50 -16.08
CA ARG A 468 32.99 9.78 -17.40
C ARG A 468 31.95 10.34 -18.36
N LEU A 469 32.37 11.22 -19.26
CA LEU A 469 31.47 11.82 -20.27
C LEU A 469 31.24 10.89 -21.46
N PRO A 470 30.04 10.88 -22.07
CA PRO A 470 29.74 10.06 -23.25
C PRO A 470 30.75 10.19 -24.38
N GLU A 471 31.27 11.39 -24.63
CA GLU A 471 32.31 11.63 -25.65
C GLU A 471 33.61 10.83 -25.42
N GLU A 472 33.88 10.42 -24.18
CA GLU A 472 35.04 9.62 -23.81
C GLU A 472 34.76 8.11 -23.92
N TYR A 473 33.66 7.65 -23.32
CA TYR A 473 33.43 6.22 -23.13
C TYR A 473 32.58 5.58 -24.25
N PHE A 474 31.76 6.34 -24.98
CA PHE A 474 31.01 5.81 -26.14
C PHE A 474 31.92 5.29 -27.27
N PRO A 475 33.02 5.97 -27.67
CA PRO A 475 33.95 5.43 -28.66
C PRO A 475 34.61 4.11 -28.24
N GLU A 476 34.77 3.89 -26.93
CA GLU A 476 35.31 2.63 -26.38
C GLU A 476 34.27 1.52 -26.49
N ILE A 477 33.03 1.77 -26.04
CA ILE A 477 31.92 0.83 -26.14
C ILE A 477 31.65 0.46 -27.60
N ALA A 478 31.58 1.43 -28.50
CA ALA A 478 31.30 1.19 -29.92
C ALA A 478 32.37 0.29 -30.58
N ARG A 479 33.61 0.34 -30.09
CA ARG A 479 34.73 -0.48 -30.56
C ARG A 479 34.71 -1.88 -29.96
N ALA A 480 34.46 -1.99 -28.65
CA ALA A 480 34.45 -3.26 -27.92
C ALA A 480 33.19 -4.08 -28.24
N HIS A 481 32.04 -3.42 -28.31
CA HIS A 481 30.73 -4.02 -28.50
C HIS A 481 29.93 -3.27 -29.58
N PRO A 482 30.18 -3.58 -30.86
CA PRO A 482 29.41 -3.02 -31.96
C PRO A 482 27.90 -3.21 -31.72
N HIS A 483 27.12 -2.17 -32.01
CA HIS A 483 25.66 -2.09 -31.80
C HIS A 483 25.17 -1.95 -30.35
N ALA A 484 26.03 -1.98 -29.33
CA ALA A 484 25.58 -1.82 -27.93
C ALA A 484 24.90 -0.46 -27.69
N LEU A 485 25.51 0.64 -28.15
CA LEU A 485 24.92 1.98 -28.08
C LEU A 485 23.58 2.08 -28.85
N ALA A 486 23.55 1.56 -30.08
CA ALA A 486 22.35 1.56 -30.91
C ALA A 486 21.20 0.74 -30.28
N SER A 487 21.52 -0.34 -29.56
CA SER A 487 20.53 -1.16 -28.86
C SER A 487 19.86 -0.46 -27.66
N GLN A 488 20.42 0.67 -27.22
CA GLN A 488 19.90 1.53 -26.14
C GLN A 488 19.46 2.90 -26.67
N TRP A 489 19.21 2.99 -27.99
CA TRP A 489 18.70 4.17 -28.69
C TRP A 489 19.54 5.43 -28.50
N ILE A 490 20.87 5.25 -28.45
CA ILE A 490 21.82 6.36 -28.43
C ILE A 490 21.94 6.97 -29.84
N PRO A 491 21.77 8.30 -29.99
CA PRO A 491 22.03 8.99 -31.26
C PRO A 491 23.43 8.71 -31.80
N ALA A 492 23.53 8.38 -33.09
CA ALA A 492 24.80 7.96 -33.70
C ALA A 492 25.77 9.11 -34.00
N ASP A 493 25.32 10.37 -33.95
CA ASP A 493 26.16 11.55 -34.20
C ASP A 493 27.09 11.83 -33.01
N PRO A 494 28.42 11.72 -33.15
CA PRO A 494 29.36 11.97 -32.07
C PRO A 494 29.34 13.40 -31.55
N ASN A 495 28.84 14.37 -32.31
CA ASN A 495 28.67 15.73 -31.79
C ASN A 495 27.66 15.77 -30.63
N LEU A 496 26.62 14.94 -30.67
CA LEU A 496 25.61 14.86 -29.61
C LEU A 496 26.15 14.21 -28.33
N TRP A 497 27.34 13.60 -28.34
CA TRP A 497 27.93 12.98 -27.16
C TRP A 497 28.67 13.99 -26.27
N LYS A 498 28.90 15.19 -26.79
CA LYS A 498 29.54 16.28 -26.08
C LYS A 498 28.57 16.92 -25.09
N ILE A 499 29.04 17.26 -23.91
CA ILE A 499 28.21 17.82 -22.85
C ILE A 499 27.60 19.18 -23.20
N GLU A 500 28.22 19.93 -24.12
CA GLU A 500 27.69 21.19 -24.64
C GLU A 500 26.39 20.99 -25.43
N ASN A 501 26.20 19.80 -26.02
CA ASN A 501 25.03 19.43 -26.83
C ASN A 501 24.05 18.53 -26.06
N PHE A 502 24.07 18.57 -24.73
CA PHE A 502 23.24 17.71 -23.88
C PHE A 502 21.74 17.84 -24.18
N ARG A 503 21.23 19.06 -24.41
CA ARG A 503 19.80 19.26 -24.69
C ARG A 503 19.41 18.69 -26.05
N GLU A 504 20.25 18.90 -27.05
CA GLU A 504 20.08 18.34 -28.39
C GLU A 504 20.14 16.82 -28.38
N PHE A 505 21.01 16.23 -27.53
CA PHE A 505 21.06 14.79 -27.29
C PHE A 505 19.73 14.27 -26.73
N LEU A 506 19.17 14.93 -25.72
CA LEU A 506 17.88 14.53 -25.14
C LEU A 506 16.79 14.52 -26.21
N GLU A 507 16.66 15.59 -26.99
CA GLU A 507 15.65 15.69 -28.05
C GLU A 507 15.84 14.62 -29.14
N ALA A 508 17.08 14.41 -29.60
CA ALA A 508 17.38 13.36 -30.57
C ALA A 508 17.06 11.96 -30.04
N ARG A 509 17.36 11.70 -28.75
CA ARG A 509 17.08 10.41 -28.11
C ARG A 509 15.58 10.18 -27.90
N LYS A 510 14.80 11.21 -27.54
CA LYS A 510 13.33 11.12 -27.45
C LYS A 510 12.70 10.64 -28.76
N VAL A 511 13.23 11.12 -29.90
CA VAL A 511 12.78 10.66 -31.23
C VAL A 511 13.03 9.16 -31.42
N LEU A 512 14.22 8.68 -31.08
CA LEU A 512 14.57 7.26 -31.20
C LEU A 512 13.75 6.38 -30.25
N LEU A 513 13.53 6.82 -29.01
CA LEU A 513 12.72 6.11 -28.02
C LEU A 513 11.26 6.02 -28.46
N ALA A 514 10.65 7.13 -28.90
CA ALA A 514 9.28 7.13 -29.41
C ALA A 514 9.12 6.22 -30.64
N ALA A 515 10.07 6.25 -31.57
CA ALA A 515 10.07 5.35 -32.72
C ALA A 515 10.14 3.87 -32.29
N GLU A 516 10.97 3.55 -31.31
CA GLU A 516 11.06 2.19 -30.77
C GLU A 516 9.78 1.75 -30.06
N VAL A 517 9.16 2.58 -29.21
CA VAL A 517 7.89 2.19 -28.55
C VAL A 517 6.86 1.84 -29.59
N ASN A 518 6.66 2.70 -30.59
CA ASN A 518 5.70 2.41 -31.66
C ASN A 518 6.06 1.13 -32.43
N ARG A 519 7.36 0.85 -32.65
CA ARG A 519 7.80 -0.41 -33.27
C ARG A 519 7.46 -1.63 -32.40
N ARG A 520 7.69 -1.58 -31.09
CA ARG A 520 7.36 -2.67 -30.16
C ARG A 520 5.85 -2.86 -29.98
N MET A 521 5.11 -1.77 -29.99
CA MET A 521 3.65 -1.80 -30.02
C MET A 521 3.13 -2.43 -31.31
N LYS A 522 3.72 -2.09 -32.47
CA LYS A 522 3.41 -2.73 -33.75
C LYS A 522 3.77 -4.23 -33.75
N ASP A 523 4.89 -4.62 -33.12
CA ASP A 523 5.27 -6.02 -32.97
C ASP A 523 4.19 -6.81 -32.19
N LEU A 524 3.63 -6.22 -31.12
CA LEU A 524 2.51 -6.83 -30.37
C LEU A 524 1.21 -6.92 -31.20
N LEU A 525 1.04 -6.03 -32.18
CA LEU A 525 -0.05 -6.08 -33.15
C LEU A 525 0.29 -6.92 -34.39
N HIS A 526 1.38 -7.70 -34.35
CA HIS A 526 1.85 -8.56 -35.44
C HIS A 526 2.01 -7.82 -36.78
N GLY A 527 2.50 -6.58 -36.72
CA GLY A 527 2.74 -5.75 -37.91
C GLY A 527 1.57 -4.87 -38.34
N SER A 528 0.41 -4.94 -37.68
CA SER A 528 -0.71 -4.04 -37.95
C SER A 528 -0.44 -2.64 -37.38
N ASP A 529 -0.70 -1.61 -38.20
CA ASP A 529 -0.59 -0.21 -37.82
C ASP A 529 -1.96 0.44 -37.51
N GLU A 530 -3.06 -0.33 -37.57
CA GLU A 530 -4.43 0.19 -37.47
C GLU A 530 -4.63 1.12 -36.27
N TRP A 531 -4.16 0.70 -35.09
CA TRP A 531 -4.30 1.45 -33.84
C TRP A 531 -3.25 2.58 -33.68
N LEU A 532 -2.19 2.58 -34.49
CA LEU A 532 -1.05 3.51 -34.40
C LEU A 532 -1.01 4.55 -35.54
N ALA A 533 -1.86 4.39 -36.56
CA ALA A 533 -1.90 5.22 -37.77
C ALA A 533 -2.67 6.54 -37.60
N GLY A 534 -3.44 6.70 -36.51
CA GLY A 534 -4.18 7.93 -36.19
C GLY A 534 -3.30 9.09 -35.71
N ALA A 535 -3.91 10.26 -35.55
CA ALA A 535 -3.26 11.40 -34.91
C ALA A 535 -2.79 11.00 -33.51
N ALA A 536 -1.61 11.49 -33.10
CA ALA A 536 -1.21 11.36 -31.73
C ALA A 536 -2.20 12.13 -30.83
N PRO A 537 -2.41 11.67 -29.59
CA PRO A 537 -3.04 12.47 -28.55
C PRO A 537 -2.42 13.87 -28.54
N GLN A 538 -3.22 14.92 -28.29
CA GLN A 538 -2.63 16.23 -28.01
C GLN A 538 -1.69 16.05 -26.83
N ALA A 539 -0.39 16.25 -27.06
CA ALA A 539 0.57 16.30 -25.97
C ALA A 539 0.05 17.34 -24.97
N PRO A 540 -0.15 16.98 -23.69
CA PRO A 540 -0.44 17.99 -22.70
C PRO A 540 0.64 19.07 -22.81
N ALA A 541 0.27 20.33 -22.56
CA ALA A 541 1.27 21.38 -22.42
C ALA A 541 2.36 20.85 -21.49
N ALA A 542 3.63 21.17 -21.75
CA ALA A 542 4.76 20.69 -20.97
C ALA A 542 4.68 21.20 -19.52
N VAL A 543 3.74 20.66 -18.74
CA VAL A 543 3.61 20.82 -17.32
C VAL A 543 4.68 19.91 -16.77
N VAL A 544 5.72 20.52 -16.22
CA VAL A 544 6.73 19.78 -15.48
C VAL A 544 6.02 19.22 -14.27
N VAL A 545 5.62 17.95 -14.33
CA VAL A 545 5.10 17.23 -13.18
C VAL A 545 6.16 17.29 -12.09
N GLY A 546 5.80 17.90 -10.95
CA GLY A 546 6.68 18.00 -9.79
C GLY A 546 6.76 16.67 -9.05
N GLY A 547 7.95 16.33 -8.54
CA GLY A 547 8.12 15.18 -7.65
C GLY A 547 8.64 13.88 -8.25
N GLY A 548 8.98 12.95 -7.36
CA GLY A 548 9.31 11.57 -7.64
C GLY A 548 10.77 11.22 -7.38
N ILE A 549 11.02 9.92 -7.25
CA ILE A 549 12.33 9.35 -6.92
C ILE A 549 13.33 9.63 -8.04
N THR A 550 14.49 10.17 -7.70
CA THR A 550 15.49 10.64 -8.67
C THR A 550 16.84 9.95 -8.59
N SER A 551 17.09 9.13 -7.57
CA SER A 551 18.35 8.40 -7.42
C SER A 551 18.17 7.05 -6.75
N GLU A 552 19.10 6.12 -7.02
CA GLU A 552 19.15 4.82 -6.35
C GLU A 552 19.30 4.98 -4.83
N ALA A 553 20.10 5.94 -4.35
CA ALA A 553 20.24 6.20 -2.92
C ALA A 553 18.93 6.67 -2.26
N GLU A 554 18.16 7.51 -2.95
CA GLU A 554 16.83 7.95 -2.52
C GLU A 554 15.83 6.79 -2.53
N GLU A 555 15.88 5.96 -3.57
CA GLU A 555 15.09 4.74 -3.68
C GLU A 555 15.39 3.75 -2.55
N GLU A 556 16.67 3.41 -2.32
CA GLU A 556 17.13 2.54 -1.24
C GLU A 556 16.68 3.08 0.12
N GLN A 557 16.71 4.39 0.32
CA GLN A 557 16.25 5.03 1.55
C GLN A 557 14.74 4.86 1.75
N LEU A 558 13.93 4.98 0.70
CA LEU A 558 12.48 4.78 0.75
C LEU A 558 12.09 3.31 0.88
N GLU A 559 12.86 2.41 0.25
CA GLU A 559 12.71 0.95 0.40
C GLU A 559 13.07 0.49 1.82
N ALA A 560 14.15 1.01 2.39
CA ALA A 560 14.52 0.78 3.77
C ALA A 560 13.44 1.31 4.73
N LEU A 561 12.82 2.45 4.40
CA LEU A 561 11.69 2.96 5.16
C LEU A 561 10.47 2.02 5.06
N ASN A 562 10.15 1.50 3.87
CA ASN A 562 9.08 0.51 3.70
C ASN A 562 9.35 -0.78 4.50
N HIS A 563 10.57 -1.30 4.48
CA HIS A 563 10.96 -2.44 5.32
C HIS A 563 10.77 -2.13 6.81
N TRP A 564 11.22 -0.96 7.27
CA TRP A 564 11.03 -0.53 8.65
C TRP A 564 9.54 -0.43 9.03
N MET A 565 8.67 0.00 8.12
CA MET A 565 7.23 0.00 8.33
C MET A 565 6.69 -1.42 8.54
N GLU A 566 7.10 -2.37 7.71
CA GLU A 566 6.68 -3.78 7.80
C GLU A 566 7.18 -4.47 9.08
N GLU A 567 8.42 -4.19 9.51
CA GLU A 567 8.97 -4.66 10.78
C GLU A 567 8.13 -4.21 11.98
N ASN A 568 7.55 -3.01 11.87
CA ASN A 568 6.61 -2.45 12.83
C ASN A 568 5.15 -2.87 12.59
N ARG A 569 4.91 -3.82 11.68
CA ARG A 569 3.59 -4.34 11.27
C ARG A 569 2.65 -3.27 10.70
N LEU A 570 3.20 -2.23 10.07
CA LEU A 570 2.47 -1.21 9.35
C LEU A 570 2.48 -1.51 7.84
N PRO A 571 1.47 -1.05 7.08
CA PRO A 571 1.44 -1.27 5.63
C PRO A 571 2.59 -0.52 4.93
N ARG A 572 3.12 -1.09 3.85
CA ARG A 572 4.05 -0.40 2.94
C ARG A 572 3.34 0.78 2.26
N GLY A 573 4.10 1.84 2.00
CA GLY A 573 3.67 2.94 1.15
C GLY A 573 3.85 2.60 -0.33
N VAL A 574 3.08 3.26 -1.17
CA VAL A 574 3.19 3.18 -2.63
C VAL A 574 4.37 4.05 -3.06
N LEU A 575 5.40 3.43 -3.61
CA LEU A 575 6.54 4.14 -4.19
C LEU A 575 6.13 4.88 -5.45
N ALA A 576 6.71 6.07 -5.63
CA ALA A 576 6.54 6.89 -6.82
C ALA A 576 5.05 7.07 -7.22
N TYR A 577 4.23 7.40 -6.22
CA TYR A 577 2.78 7.48 -6.31
C TYR A 577 2.34 8.59 -7.28
N ASP A 578 1.63 8.19 -8.34
CA ASP A 578 1.05 9.07 -9.35
C ASP A 578 -0.22 9.74 -8.82
N LEU A 579 -0.10 10.99 -8.37
CA LEU A 579 -1.26 11.82 -8.04
C LEU A 579 -1.82 12.43 -9.33
N ALA A 580 -2.96 11.92 -9.78
CA ALA A 580 -3.64 12.38 -10.98
C ALA A 580 -4.97 13.11 -10.67
N ASP A 581 -5.43 13.92 -11.63
CA ASP A 581 -6.80 14.42 -11.61
C ASP A 581 -7.79 13.26 -11.70
N PRO A 582 -8.75 13.12 -10.75
CA PRO A 582 -9.68 12.00 -10.75
C PRO A 582 -10.59 11.95 -11.99
N ALA A 583 -10.87 13.08 -12.62
CA ALA A 583 -11.78 13.19 -13.77
C ALA A 583 -11.07 13.01 -15.10
N THR A 584 -9.90 13.66 -15.26
CA THR A 584 -9.17 13.64 -16.55
C THR A 584 -8.09 12.57 -16.60
N GLY A 585 -7.61 12.07 -15.46
CA GLY A 585 -6.45 11.17 -15.37
C GLY A 585 -5.11 11.88 -15.62
N GLU A 586 -5.11 13.21 -15.76
CA GLU A 586 -3.91 14.02 -15.95
C GLU A 586 -3.03 13.96 -14.70
N GLN A 587 -1.74 13.62 -14.86
CA GLN A 587 -0.79 13.55 -13.76
C GLN A 587 -0.49 14.96 -13.21
N LYS A 588 -0.73 15.19 -11.91
CA LYS A 588 -0.48 16.47 -11.22
C LYS A 588 0.88 16.50 -10.54
N ALA A 589 1.23 15.43 -9.83
CA ALA A 589 2.50 15.28 -9.12
C ALA A 589 2.84 13.81 -8.94
N VAL A 590 4.12 13.52 -8.67
CA VAL A 590 4.58 12.20 -8.24
C VAL A 590 5.10 12.33 -6.81
N PHE A 591 4.57 11.53 -5.89
CA PHE A 591 5.07 11.49 -4.51
C PHE A 591 6.05 10.34 -4.33
N ASP A 592 7.16 10.54 -3.63
CA ASP A 592 8.21 9.53 -3.56
C ASP A 592 7.74 8.25 -2.85
N LEU A 593 7.00 8.43 -1.76
CA LEU A 593 6.32 7.34 -1.05
C LEU A 593 5.02 7.87 -0.47
N ALA A 594 3.89 7.19 -0.71
CA ALA A 594 2.60 7.66 -0.24
C ALA A 594 1.70 6.55 0.32
N TRP A 595 0.97 6.89 1.37
CA TRP A 595 -0.18 6.16 1.88
C TRP A 595 -1.44 7.00 1.59
N PRO A 596 -2.05 6.84 0.40
CA PRO A 596 -3.19 7.65 -0.02
C PRO A 596 -4.42 7.50 0.88
N SER A 597 -4.52 6.38 1.59
CA SER A 597 -5.57 6.10 2.57
C SER A 597 -5.13 6.36 4.03
N GLY A 598 -3.90 6.85 4.24
CA GLY A 598 -3.25 6.93 5.55
C GLY A 598 -2.45 5.68 5.91
N ILE A 599 -1.47 5.81 6.82
CA ILE A 599 -0.62 4.70 7.31
C ILE A 599 -1.46 3.71 8.11
N GLN A 600 -2.23 4.24 9.06
CA GLN A 600 -3.35 3.55 9.65
C GLN A 600 -4.57 4.10 8.94
N GLU A 601 -5.07 3.32 7.97
CA GLU A 601 -6.32 3.65 7.29
C GLU A 601 -7.34 4.07 8.35
N GLU A 602 -8.08 5.15 8.11
CA GLU A 602 -9.11 5.66 9.04
C GLU A 602 -8.64 6.31 10.36
N LEU A 603 -7.36 6.28 10.72
CA LEU A 603 -6.84 6.97 11.92
C LEU A 603 -5.82 8.05 11.61
N SER A 604 -5.09 7.86 10.52
CA SER A 604 -4.17 8.86 9.98
C SER A 604 -4.76 9.43 8.70
N GLN A 605 -4.64 10.74 8.51
CA GLN A 605 -4.90 11.37 7.22
C GLN A 605 -3.93 10.81 6.17
N PRO A 606 -4.21 10.96 4.85
CA PRO A 606 -3.27 10.56 3.80
C PRO A 606 -1.87 11.09 4.10
N VAL A 607 -0.84 10.26 3.95
CA VAL A 607 0.54 10.63 4.28
C VAL A 607 1.44 10.44 3.07
N ALA A 608 2.36 11.38 2.84
CA ALA A 608 3.41 11.29 1.83
C ALA A 608 4.78 11.58 2.43
N VAL A 609 5.81 10.93 1.93
CA VAL A 609 7.22 11.29 2.15
C VAL A 609 7.73 11.83 0.82
N LEU A 610 8.25 13.06 0.87
CA LEU A 610 8.66 13.89 -0.26
C LEU A 610 10.12 14.34 -0.05
N LEU A 611 11.06 13.43 -0.29
CA LEU A 611 12.48 13.66 -0.09
C LEU A 611 13.03 14.59 -1.18
N ASN A 612 13.79 15.60 -0.79
CA ASN A 612 14.45 16.53 -1.72
C ASN A 612 13.48 17.28 -2.68
N GLU A 613 12.21 17.40 -2.32
CA GLU A 613 11.18 17.96 -3.18
C GLU A 613 10.99 19.48 -3.09
N GLY A 614 10.59 20.09 -4.20
CA GLY A 614 10.37 21.53 -4.31
C GLY A 614 9.03 22.00 -3.73
N ASN A 615 8.93 23.28 -3.39
CA ASN A 615 7.72 23.89 -2.78
C ASN A 615 6.43 23.67 -3.57
N GLU A 616 6.52 23.53 -4.89
CA GLU A 616 5.36 23.26 -5.75
C GLU A 616 4.76 21.88 -5.48
N THR A 617 5.58 20.82 -5.44
CA THR A 617 5.15 19.45 -5.07
C THR A 617 4.54 19.41 -3.67
N LEU A 618 5.15 20.12 -2.71
CA LEU A 618 4.64 20.21 -1.34
C LEU A 618 3.27 20.89 -1.27
N ALA A 619 3.06 21.95 -2.06
CA ALA A 619 1.78 22.65 -2.14
C ALA A 619 0.69 21.76 -2.76
N ILE A 620 1.01 20.98 -3.78
CA ILE A 620 0.09 20.02 -4.41
C ILE A 620 -0.31 18.93 -3.40
N ALA A 621 0.65 18.37 -2.65
CA ALA A 621 0.37 17.39 -1.60
C ALA A 621 -0.59 17.95 -0.54
N SER A 622 -0.34 19.18 -0.07
CA SER A 622 -1.22 19.84 0.88
C SER A 622 -2.63 20.07 0.33
N GLN A 623 -2.76 20.51 -0.92
CA GLN A 623 -4.06 20.73 -1.57
C GLN A 623 -4.83 19.43 -1.79
N ALA A 624 -4.11 18.33 -2.04
CA ALA A 624 -4.66 16.98 -2.15
C ALA A 624 -5.00 16.35 -0.78
N GLY A 625 -4.77 17.06 0.33
CA GLY A 625 -5.12 16.61 1.68
C GLY A 625 -4.09 15.68 2.34
N PHE A 626 -2.87 15.60 1.81
CA PHE A 626 -1.80 14.79 2.38
C PHE A 626 -1.07 15.54 3.51
N ARG A 627 -0.85 14.85 4.65
CA ARG A 627 0.30 15.16 5.52
C ARG A 627 1.55 14.80 4.75
N PHE A 628 2.55 15.67 4.69
CA PHE A 628 3.81 15.32 4.05
C PHE A 628 5.00 15.50 4.98
N PHE A 629 6.05 14.73 4.73
CA PHE A 629 7.32 14.77 5.44
C PHE A 629 8.45 14.87 4.43
N THR A 630 9.43 15.73 4.68
CA THR A 630 10.57 15.96 3.76
C THR A 630 11.83 15.22 4.18
N SER A 631 11.78 14.47 5.28
CA SER A 631 12.88 13.62 5.76
C SER A 631 12.33 12.29 6.29
N VAL A 632 13.12 11.22 6.13
CA VAL A 632 12.80 9.90 6.70
C VAL A 632 12.78 9.95 8.22
N ASP A 633 13.69 10.70 8.85
CA ASP A 633 13.78 10.79 10.30
C ASP A 633 12.53 11.45 10.90
N ASP A 634 12.02 12.53 10.29
CA ASP A 634 10.80 13.19 10.77
C ASP A 634 9.57 12.33 10.53
N PHE A 635 9.51 11.61 9.41
CA PHE A 635 8.46 10.63 9.17
C PHE A 635 8.51 9.49 10.19
N GLN A 636 9.67 8.89 10.43
CA GLN A 636 9.82 7.83 11.44
C GLN A 636 9.55 8.34 12.85
N ARG A 637 9.85 9.61 13.14
CA ARG A 637 9.48 10.26 14.40
C ARG A 637 7.97 10.38 14.49
N TYR A 638 7.29 10.88 13.47
CA TYR A 638 5.82 10.88 13.40
C TYR A 638 5.25 9.47 13.57
N VAL A 639 5.82 8.47 12.90
CA VAL A 639 5.35 7.09 13.04
C VAL A 639 5.58 6.60 14.46
N ARG A 640 6.71 6.89 15.10
CA ARG A 640 6.93 6.53 16.50
C ARG A 640 6.03 7.29 17.46
N ASP A 641 5.90 8.60 17.31
CA ASP A 641 5.32 9.52 18.28
C ASP A 641 3.81 9.75 18.11
N ASP A 642 3.26 9.47 16.93
CA ASP A 642 1.84 9.66 16.62
C ASP A 642 1.15 8.37 16.15
N ILE A 643 1.85 7.45 15.48
CA ILE A 643 1.24 6.23 14.90
C ILE A 643 1.40 5.01 15.80
N LEU A 644 2.62 4.68 16.22
CA LEU A 644 3.00 3.49 16.98
C LEU A 644 2.97 3.69 18.49
N VAL A 645 3.13 4.95 18.91
CA VAL A 645 3.46 5.42 20.25
C VAL A 645 3.69 4.32 21.26
N GLU A 646 4.95 3.92 21.39
CA GLU A 646 5.57 3.63 22.69
C GLU A 646 5.98 5.01 23.27
N THR A 647 5.33 5.46 24.35
CA THR A 647 5.90 6.42 25.30
C THR A 647 5.88 5.82 26.67
#